data_AF-A0A7X7UD60-F1
#
_entry.id   AF-A0A7X7UD60-F1
#
_cell.length_a   1.000
_cell.length_b   1.000
_cell.length_c   1.000
_cell.angle_alpha   90.00
_cell.angle_beta   90.00
_cell.angle_gamma   90.00
#
_symmetry.space_group_name_H-M   'P 1'
#
loop_
_entity.id
_entity.type
_entity.pdbx_description
1 polymer ?
#
loop_
_entity_poly.entity_id
_entity_poly.type
_entity_poly.pdbx_seq_one_letter_code
_entity_poly.pdbx_strand_id
1 'polypeptide(L)'
;MKRLIHLFLGATLLVGLALGLAGCGDELEPLEAPADNDAFRVLMTNPHHEMFNVPLTSSVLIYLSHEIDPPTVAGHVLLTDAAGNQPEVTTEIYDASIVLTPTSNWEELTDYTLHILPGIRDKSGRTMNEEKFYTFQSGIRRPKAAEQLSVRRVVPGDEDPCWDFMTFRVFFNEPVERDTVRYGESVLFEDVDTGEQLPGNTFARASQLVFDPDADLVAGHKYRLTITNQLTDVQGSRLAEPFVHEWTAVSTGKHTKLAMDYCPTALGGYGFCAALPDDESYPQSRMLPRRANSVYTKSVFLGDTDMMVGGRLWNEFGDAKLSPKRVPFVVRKGQKLIGKELQYKVGGEINSGIYTGNIYITLLTDAVGEMIGSEFVSGEAGLPATITLMMDSAMSLDDPTANAMLPQPLLGIQMVGLASVAVIDEATGYEAMKIELTGYSELNLGNERMPVIMALQMVPPPTLPEEEILDTTPPEVLSVSPVDMVVEPDDIGNLVDTRMAGDPIIAYFSEPLDPDTVRDHFYVVGPEGKVPGRYDMYHPKMYFEPDEPLDPDTIYRVVVEPGIEDISGNATTERHEYTFKTMPYQGSATEPMRLLATVPTRETNSIMPRNYLPEFYFSQIVDLDSLINGETFMLYDVTAGEMIPGTIESYSIFVDFVPDEEPIAGHLYRWEITEGVTNLDGLALDTDMDGVPGGPPYVVDFTVTPFSPFSQTVQFTYPYADTNANGWLDPEETATKVNTMTMKSPLIHDPAYVLGFFPISAYRLAMNEASEPRLPVAVVPHSYQIGTSVSVSLSLGGKADPPGLLDMGPMLIELQPNSWTDVVQSADNLLQADVNIGMEFNVENSLLNSLLVHDMVMSIPGKMRYTKDGRMMSIVRGRTMAGMSIPILGVMDVPVQVNLISTTVPTTRAY
;
A
#
# COMPACT_ATOMS: atom_id res chain seq x y z
N MET A 1 -64.30 -29.93 -28.01
CA MET A 1 -63.13 -30.37 -27.20
C MET A 1 -61.92 -29.78 -27.92
N LYS A 2 -61.31 -28.71 -27.40
CA LYS A 2 -60.21 -28.65 -26.39
C LYS A 2 -58.82 -28.95 -27.00
N ARG A 3 -58.02 -27.88 -27.22
CA ARG A 3 -56.59 -27.84 -27.64
C ARG A 3 -56.33 -28.41 -29.06
N LEU A 4 -55.39 -27.94 -29.88
CA LEU A 4 -54.41 -26.80 -29.90
C LEU A 4 -54.30 -26.38 -31.42
N ILE A 5 -53.90 -25.20 -31.94
CA ILE A 5 -52.97 -24.11 -31.57
C ILE A 5 -51.48 -24.57 -31.62
N HIS A 6 -50.54 -23.92 -32.32
CA HIS A 6 -50.58 -22.89 -33.39
C HIS A 6 -49.49 -23.22 -34.44
N LEU A 7 -49.61 -22.73 -35.68
CA LEU A 7 -48.55 -22.76 -36.69
C LEU A 7 -48.78 -21.64 -37.73
N PHE A 8 -47.72 -20.96 -38.17
CA PHE A 8 -47.68 -19.91 -39.22
C PHE A 8 -48.68 -18.74 -39.16
N LEU A 9 -48.22 -17.59 -38.66
CA LEU A 9 -48.03 -16.37 -39.48
C LEU A 9 -47.24 -15.31 -38.68
N GLY A 10 -46.42 -14.50 -39.35
CA GLY A 10 -45.66 -13.43 -38.70
C GLY A 10 -44.55 -12.86 -39.58
N ALA A 11 -44.87 -11.81 -40.33
CA ALA A 11 -43.88 -11.01 -41.05
C ALA A 11 -44.12 -9.53 -40.75
N THR A 12 -43.03 -8.83 -40.43
CA THR A 12 -42.88 -7.36 -40.38
C THR A 12 -43.59 -6.60 -39.24
N LEU A 13 -42.93 -5.49 -38.84
CA LEU A 13 -43.47 -4.27 -38.23
C LEU A 13 -43.62 -4.20 -36.69
N LEU A 14 -42.57 -3.70 -36.01
CA LEU A 14 -42.58 -2.36 -35.41
C LEU A 14 -41.22 -1.96 -34.77
N VAL A 15 -40.58 -0.93 -35.34
CA VAL A 15 -39.65 -0.04 -34.63
C VAL A 15 -40.40 1.26 -34.37
N GLY A 16 -40.25 1.89 -33.20
CA GLY A 16 -40.95 3.14 -32.87
C GLY A 16 -40.45 3.80 -31.58
N LEU A 17 -39.72 4.90 -31.72
CA LEU A 17 -39.21 5.75 -30.62
C LEU A 17 -40.31 6.40 -29.78
N ALA A 18 -40.01 6.58 -28.48
CA ALA A 18 -40.44 7.74 -27.69
C ALA A 18 -39.50 7.95 -26.48
N LEU A 19 -38.95 9.14 -26.18
CA LEU A 19 -38.85 10.35 -27.01
C LEU A 19 -37.79 11.32 -26.43
N GLY A 20 -36.85 11.78 -27.25
CA GLY A 20 -35.89 12.86 -26.93
C GLY A 20 -35.04 13.18 -28.15
N LEU A 21 -35.32 14.29 -28.85
CA LEU A 21 -34.85 14.51 -30.23
C LEU A 21 -34.17 15.87 -30.45
N ALA A 22 -32.92 15.85 -30.93
CA ALA A 22 -32.37 16.88 -31.82
C ALA A 22 -31.07 16.41 -32.52
N GLY A 23 -31.16 15.81 -33.71
CA GLY A 23 -29.96 15.49 -34.51
C GLY A 23 -30.09 14.28 -35.45
N CYS A 24 -30.90 14.39 -36.51
CA CYS A 24 -31.10 13.31 -37.48
C CYS A 24 -29.82 12.95 -38.26
N GLY A 25 -29.72 11.69 -38.71
CA GLY A 25 -29.07 11.43 -40.00
C GLY A 25 -28.17 10.21 -40.16
N ASP A 26 -28.57 9.03 -39.67
CA ASP A 26 -28.44 7.75 -40.39
C ASP A 26 -29.06 6.62 -39.57
N GLU A 27 -29.60 5.59 -40.22
CA GLU A 27 -30.01 4.37 -39.54
C GLU A 27 -28.75 3.66 -38.96
N LEU A 28 -28.89 3.06 -37.79
CA LEU A 28 -27.93 2.09 -37.27
C LEU A 28 -28.33 0.74 -37.86
N GLU A 29 -27.50 0.17 -38.73
CA GLU A 29 -27.64 -1.24 -39.07
C GLU A 29 -27.40 -2.04 -37.78
N PRO A 30 -28.34 -2.90 -37.35
CA PRO A 30 -28.13 -3.71 -36.16
C PRO A 30 -26.98 -4.68 -36.44
N LEU A 31 -26.07 -4.84 -35.47
CA LEU A 31 -25.06 -5.90 -35.49
C LEU A 31 -25.77 -7.24 -35.78
N GLU A 32 -25.39 -7.92 -36.86
CA GLU A 32 -26.02 -9.19 -37.20
C GLU A 32 -25.83 -10.18 -36.06
N ALA A 33 -26.94 -10.71 -35.52
CA ALA A 33 -26.90 -11.74 -34.51
C ALA A 33 -26.08 -12.94 -35.05
N PRO A 34 -25.00 -13.38 -34.36
CA PRO A 34 -24.10 -14.37 -34.91
C PRO A 34 -24.79 -15.67 -35.30
N ALA A 35 -24.22 -16.34 -36.31
CA ALA A 35 -24.59 -17.72 -36.59
C ALA A 35 -24.18 -18.60 -35.41
N ASP A 36 -25.17 -19.14 -34.69
CA ASP A 36 -25.02 -19.94 -33.48
C ASP A 36 -24.09 -21.15 -33.71
N ASN A 37 -22.82 -20.97 -33.36
CA ASN A 37 -21.74 -21.93 -33.54
C ASN A 37 -21.36 -22.50 -32.16
N ASP A 38 -22.12 -23.51 -31.75
CA ASP A 38 -22.09 -24.27 -30.48
C ASP A 38 -20.77 -25.08 -30.23
N ALA A 39 -19.63 -24.52 -30.65
CA ALA A 39 -18.30 -25.10 -30.46
C ALA A 39 -17.69 -24.72 -29.10
N PHE A 40 -17.01 -25.70 -28.50
CA PHE A 40 -16.26 -25.53 -27.27
C PHE A 40 -14.90 -24.88 -27.55
N ARG A 41 -14.69 -23.69 -26.96
CA ARG A 41 -13.60 -22.75 -27.29
C ARG A 41 -13.26 -21.88 -26.08
N VAL A 42 -12.09 -21.25 -26.10
CA VAL A 42 -11.77 -20.10 -25.24
C VAL A 42 -12.57 -18.88 -25.73
N LEU A 43 -13.10 -18.08 -24.80
CA LEU A 43 -13.74 -16.79 -25.07
C LEU A 43 -12.88 -15.61 -24.61
N MET A 44 -12.16 -15.76 -23.50
CA MET A 44 -11.38 -14.70 -22.86
C MET A 44 -10.26 -15.29 -22.00
N THR A 45 -9.13 -14.58 -21.89
CA THR A 45 -8.15 -14.78 -20.82
C THR A 45 -7.95 -13.49 -20.03
N ASN A 46 -7.59 -13.61 -18.75
CA ASN A 46 -7.10 -12.51 -17.94
C ASN A 46 -5.91 -13.01 -17.11
N PRO A 47 -4.65 -12.59 -17.35
CA PRO A 47 -4.21 -11.57 -18.31
C PRO A 47 -4.67 -11.77 -19.75
N HIS A 48 -4.94 -10.66 -20.45
CA HIS A 48 -5.21 -10.66 -21.88
C HIS A 48 -3.92 -10.97 -22.67
N HIS A 49 -4.05 -11.36 -23.94
CA HIS A 49 -2.90 -11.44 -24.85
C HIS A 49 -2.18 -10.09 -24.92
N GLU A 50 -0.84 -10.12 -24.80
CA GLU A 50 0.06 -8.96 -24.86
C GLU A 50 -0.17 -7.90 -23.76
N MET A 51 -0.87 -8.31 -22.70
CA MET A 51 -1.01 -7.55 -21.46
C MET A 51 0.35 -7.38 -20.79
N PHE A 52 0.61 -6.18 -20.29
CA PHE A 52 1.91 -5.74 -19.80
C PHE A 52 1.79 -5.20 -18.37
N ASN A 53 2.88 -5.22 -17.59
CA ASN A 53 2.90 -4.83 -16.18
C ASN A 53 1.87 -5.59 -15.33
N VAL A 54 1.77 -6.91 -15.54
CA VAL A 54 0.86 -7.79 -14.79
C VAL A 54 1.33 -7.91 -13.33
N PRO A 55 0.45 -7.70 -12.32
CA PRO A 55 0.84 -7.77 -10.91
C PRO A 55 1.40 -9.15 -10.53
N LEU A 56 2.47 -9.20 -9.73
CA LEU A 56 3.20 -10.45 -9.48
C LEU A 56 2.40 -11.52 -8.70
N THR A 57 1.28 -11.14 -8.09
CA THR A 57 0.35 -12.07 -7.40
C THR A 57 -0.91 -12.42 -8.21
N SER A 58 -1.06 -11.95 -9.45
CA SER A 58 -2.30 -12.20 -10.23
C SER A 58 -2.45 -13.67 -10.61
N SER A 59 -3.65 -14.22 -10.43
CA SER A 59 -4.03 -15.48 -11.08
C SER A 59 -4.16 -15.29 -12.61
N VAL A 60 -4.03 -16.39 -13.36
CA VAL A 60 -4.39 -16.46 -14.79
C VAL A 60 -5.76 -17.16 -14.93
N LEU A 61 -6.75 -16.40 -15.36
CA LEU A 61 -8.10 -16.87 -15.71
C LEU A 61 -8.18 -17.24 -17.20
N ILE A 62 -8.80 -18.38 -17.49
CA ILE A 62 -9.21 -18.82 -18.82
C ILE A 62 -10.72 -19.06 -18.76
N TYR A 63 -11.51 -18.31 -19.53
CA TYR A 63 -12.96 -18.48 -19.62
C TYR A 63 -13.36 -19.08 -20.97
N LEU A 64 -14.10 -20.19 -20.94
CA LEU A 64 -14.50 -20.96 -22.12
C LEU A 64 -16.01 -20.83 -22.40
N SER A 65 -16.45 -21.27 -23.58
CA SER A 65 -17.85 -21.14 -24.00
C SER A 65 -18.84 -22.02 -23.23
N HIS A 66 -18.37 -23.04 -22.51
CA HIS A 66 -19.21 -24.04 -21.84
C HIS A 66 -18.57 -24.61 -20.58
N GLU A 67 -19.41 -25.19 -19.72
CA GLU A 67 -18.98 -25.90 -18.51
C GLU A 67 -18.01 -27.06 -18.83
N ILE A 68 -16.87 -27.08 -18.16
CA ILE A 68 -15.73 -27.97 -18.40
C ILE A 68 -15.97 -29.35 -17.73
N ASP A 69 -15.47 -30.42 -18.34
CA ASP A 69 -15.29 -31.74 -17.70
C ASP A 69 -13.94 -31.79 -16.97
N PRO A 70 -13.86 -31.58 -15.63
CA PRO A 70 -12.62 -31.22 -14.95
C PRO A 70 -11.43 -32.18 -15.13
N PRO A 71 -11.60 -33.52 -15.20
CA PRO A 71 -10.50 -34.45 -15.46
C PRO A 71 -9.78 -34.26 -16.80
N THR A 72 -10.32 -33.47 -17.73
CA THR A 72 -9.77 -33.26 -19.07
C THR A 72 -8.83 -32.03 -19.18
N VAL A 73 -8.70 -31.24 -18.11
CA VAL A 73 -7.78 -30.09 -18.05
C VAL A 73 -6.34 -30.51 -17.74
N ALA A 74 -6.16 -31.59 -16.95
CA ALA A 74 -4.85 -32.02 -16.48
C ALA A 74 -3.91 -32.42 -17.64
N GLY A 75 -2.79 -31.70 -17.77
CA GLY A 75 -1.83 -31.88 -18.88
C GLY A 75 -2.24 -31.23 -20.20
N HIS A 76 -3.34 -30.47 -20.23
CA HIS A 76 -3.81 -29.71 -21.39
C HIS A 76 -3.76 -28.20 -21.21
N VAL A 77 -3.44 -27.71 -20.01
CA VAL A 77 -3.06 -26.31 -19.75
C VAL A 77 -1.62 -26.30 -19.25
N LEU A 78 -0.81 -25.41 -19.82
CA LEU A 78 0.63 -25.29 -19.59
C LEU A 78 0.97 -23.80 -19.57
N LEU A 79 1.74 -23.35 -18.58
CA LEU A 79 2.30 -22.00 -18.52
C LEU A 79 3.82 -22.13 -18.54
N THR A 80 4.50 -21.33 -19.37
CA THR A 80 5.98 -21.29 -19.44
C THR A 80 6.51 -19.87 -19.46
N ASP A 81 7.70 -19.66 -18.90
CA ASP A 81 8.48 -18.44 -19.13
C ASP A 81 9.15 -18.44 -20.52
N ALA A 82 9.89 -17.36 -20.83
CA ALA A 82 10.68 -17.22 -22.06
C ALA A 82 11.85 -18.21 -22.21
N ALA A 83 12.27 -18.89 -21.13
CA ALA A 83 13.31 -19.92 -21.15
C ALA A 83 12.74 -21.35 -21.33
N GLY A 84 11.43 -21.51 -21.17
CA GLY A 84 10.71 -22.79 -21.21
C GLY A 84 10.58 -23.51 -19.86
N ASN A 85 10.89 -22.85 -18.74
CA ASN A 85 10.58 -23.38 -17.40
C ASN A 85 9.07 -23.25 -17.13
N GLN A 86 8.57 -24.02 -16.16
CA GLN A 86 7.16 -24.02 -15.77
C GLN A 86 7.05 -23.53 -14.32
N PRO A 87 6.47 -22.34 -14.05
CA PRO A 87 6.23 -21.87 -12.69
C PRO A 87 5.22 -22.76 -11.96
N GLU A 88 5.37 -22.95 -10.65
CA GLU A 88 4.43 -23.74 -9.86
C GLU A 88 3.11 -22.96 -9.67
N VAL A 89 2.00 -23.58 -10.10
CA VAL A 89 0.65 -23.02 -10.04
C VAL A 89 -0.34 -24.06 -9.50
N THR A 90 -1.34 -23.61 -8.74
CA THR A 90 -2.53 -24.41 -8.42
C THR A 90 -3.61 -24.17 -9.47
N THR A 91 -4.21 -25.23 -10.00
CA THR A 91 -5.34 -25.14 -10.94
C THR A 91 -6.67 -25.39 -10.24
N GLU A 92 -7.57 -24.40 -10.29
CA GLU A 92 -8.97 -24.52 -9.90
C GLU A 92 -9.88 -24.45 -11.14
N ILE A 93 -11.06 -25.06 -11.06
CA ILE A 93 -12.03 -25.14 -12.16
C ILE A 93 -13.40 -24.77 -11.61
N TYR A 94 -13.99 -23.70 -12.16
CA TYR A 94 -15.27 -23.13 -11.76
C TYR A 94 -16.17 -23.03 -12.99
N ASP A 95 -17.09 -23.98 -13.14
CA ASP A 95 -17.99 -24.15 -14.29
C ASP A 95 -17.31 -24.05 -15.66
N ALA A 96 -17.30 -22.87 -16.29
CA ALA A 96 -16.69 -22.64 -17.60
C ALA A 96 -15.28 -22.00 -17.53
N SER A 97 -14.76 -21.78 -16.32
CA SER A 97 -13.46 -21.16 -16.05
C SER A 97 -12.41 -22.16 -15.56
N ILE A 98 -11.17 -21.92 -15.96
CA ILE A 98 -9.94 -22.46 -15.35
C ILE A 98 -9.22 -21.28 -14.72
N VAL A 99 -8.79 -21.41 -13.46
CA VAL A 99 -7.99 -20.40 -12.76
C VAL A 99 -6.66 -21.04 -12.35
N LEU A 100 -5.56 -20.43 -12.77
CA LEU A 100 -4.21 -20.78 -12.33
C LEU A 100 -3.75 -19.72 -11.32
N THR A 101 -3.48 -20.12 -10.08
CA THR A 101 -2.93 -19.21 -9.06
C THR A 101 -1.48 -19.62 -8.79
N PRO A 102 -0.50 -18.71 -8.88
CA PRO A 102 0.89 -19.06 -8.63
C PRO A 102 1.14 -19.34 -7.14
N THR A 103 2.06 -20.24 -6.84
CA THR A 103 2.44 -20.59 -5.45
C THR A 103 3.53 -19.70 -4.87
N SER A 104 4.13 -18.84 -5.70
CA SER A 104 5.04 -17.74 -5.37
C SER A 104 4.60 -16.47 -6.11
N ASN A 105 5.32 -15.36 -5.96
CA ASN A 105 5.23 -14.28 -6.94
C ASN A 105 5.68 -14.78 -8.33
N TRP A 106 5.15 -14.18 -9.40
CA TRP A 106 5.78 -14.22 -10.73
C TRP A 106 7.17 -13.54 -10.65
N GLU A 107 8.11 -13.98 -11.49
CA GLU A 107 9.41 -13.33 -11.66
C GLU A 107 9.21 -11.95 -12.32
N GLU A 108 10.04 -10.96 -12.01
CA GLU A 108 9.84 -9.58 -12.48
C GLU A 108 10.20 -9.41 -13.97
N LEU A 109 9.54 -8.47 -14.67
CA LEU A 109 9.76 -8.13 -16.09
C LEU A 109 9.80 -9.32 -17.07
N THR A 110 9.11 -10.42 -16.74
CA THR A 110 9.25 -11.72 -17.40
C THR A 110 8.08 -12.01 -18.33
N ASP A 111 8.41 -12.39 -19.57
CA ASP A 111 7.43 -12.81 -20.57
C ASP A 111 6.97 -14.26 -20.31
N TYR A 112 5.67 -14.43 -20.09
CA TYR A 112 5.02 -15.72 -19.91
C TYR A 112 4.14 -16.07 -21.12
N THR A 113 4.14 -17.34 -21.50
CA THR A 113 3.26 -17.92 -22.54
C THR A 113 2.38 -19.01 -21.93
N LEU A 114 1.06 -18.77 -21.95
CA LEU A 114 0.03 -19.73 -21.63
C LEU A 114 -0.32 -20.56 -22.87
N HIS A 115 -0.04 -21.86 -22.85
CA HIS A 115 -0.46 -22.83 -23.84
C HIS A 115 -1.73 -23.59 -23.37
N ILE A 116 -2.74 -23.64 -24.23
CA ILE A 116 -3.98 -24.40 -24.03
C ILE A 116 -4.07 -25.42 -25.16
N LEU A 117 -3.77 -26.68 -24.84
CA LEU A 117 -3.54 -27.76 -25.80
C LEU A 117 -4.85 -28.47 -26.19
N PRO A 118 -4.93 -29.06 -27.40
CA PRO A 118 -6.09 -29.85 -27.82
C PRO A 118 -6.38 -31.00 -26.86
N GLY A 119 -7.64 -31.18 -26.46
CA GLY A 119 -8.09 -32.33 -25.67
C GLY A 119 -9.03 -32.02 -24.49
N ILE A 120 -9.03 -30.78 -23.98
CA ILE A 120 -9.99 -30.32 -22.97
C ILE A 120 -11.42 -30.52 -23.49
N ARG A 121 -12.35 -30.93 -22.61
CA ARG A 121 -13.75 -31.19 -22.95
C ARG A 121 -14.73 -30.36 -22.12
N ASP A 122 -15.92 -30.16 -22.70
CA ASP A 122 -17.09 -29.71 -21.95
C ASP A 122 -17.83 -30.92 -21.32
N LYS A 123 -18.75 -30.66 -20.38
CA LYS A 123 -19.58 -31.70 -19.74
C LYS A 123 -20.47 -32.49 -20.73
N SER A 124 -20.64 -32.00 -21.96
CA SER A 124 -21.33 -32.70 -23.07
C SER A 124 -20.40 -33.59 -23.91
N GLY A 125 -19.10 -33.58 -23.65
CA GLY A 125 -18.08 -34.38 -24.35
C GLY A 125 -17.52 -33.77 -25.65
N ARG A 126 -17.92 -32.54 -26.01
CA ARG A 126 -17.26 -31.74 -27.07
C ARG A 126 -15.81 -31.51 -26.67
N THR A 127 -14.94 -31.21 -27.64
CA THR A 127 -13.49 -31.17 -27.41
C THR A 127 -12.90 -29.94 -28.09
N MET A 128 -11.99 -29.24 -27.41
CA MET A 128 -11.18 -28.21 -28.04
C MET A 128 -10.11 -28.90 -28.92
N ASN A 129 -10.12 -28.62 -30.22
CA ASN A 129 -9.37 -29.40 -31.23
C ASN A 129 -8.09 -28.70 -31.74
N GLU A 130 -7.92 -27.43 -31.41
CA GLU A 130 -6.75 -26.62 -31.78
C GLU A 130 -6.00 -26.19 -30.52
N GLU A 131 -4.69 -25.97 -30.66
CA GLU A 131 -3.92 -25.28 -29.63
C GLU A 131 -4.22 -23.77 -29.72
N LYS A 132 -4.38 -23.12 -28.57
CA LYS A 132 -4.36 -21.67 -28.44
C LYS A 132 -3.24 -21.27 -27.50
N PHE A 133 -2.57 -20.17 -27.80
CA PHE A 133 -1.55 -19.59 -26.92
C PHE A 133 -1.88 -18.12 -26.64
N TYR A 134 -1.51 -17.66 -25.45
CA TYR A 134 -1.71 -16.30 -24.97
C TYR A 134 -0.45 -15.85 -24.23
N THR A 135 -0.02 -14.60 -24.39
CA THR A 135 1.19 -14.06 -23.75
C THR A 135 0.88 -12.91 -22.80
N PHE A 136 1.68 -12.74 -21.75
CA PHE A 136 1.68 -11.54 -20.91
C PHE A 136 3.07 -11.29 -20.30
N GLN A 137 3.36 -10.06 -19.89
CA GLN A 137 4.58 -9.71 -19.16
C GLN A 137 4.26 -9.26 -17.73
N SER A 138 4.94 -9.84 -16.75
CA SER A 138 4.88 -9.40 -15.35
C SER A 138 5.46 -8.00 -15.14
N GLY A 139 5.03 -7.32 -14.08
CA GLY A 139 5.56 -6.02 -13.68
C GLY A 139 6.90 -6.09 -12.95
N ILE A 140 7.23 -5.01 -12.25
CA ILE A 140 8.36 -4.89 -11.32
C ILE A 140 7.89 -4.18 -10.05
N ARG A 141 8.41 -4.60 -8.89
CA ARG A 141 8.19 -3.96 -7.58
C ARG A 141 9.48 -3.41 -6.97
N ARG A 142 10.63 -4.05 -7.20
CA ARG A 142 11.91 -3.72 -6.52
C ARG A 142 12.72 -2.69 -7.33
N PRO A 143 13.29 -1.66 -6.69
CA PRO A 143 14.32 -0.83 -7.31
C PRO A 143 15.68 -1.54 -7.24
N LYS A 144 16.38 -1.62 -8.37
CA LYS A 144 17.68 -2.30 -8.48
C LYS A 144 18.85 -1.35 -8.30
N ALA A 145 19.90 -1.81 -7.63
CA ALA A 145 21.01 -0.96 -7.18
C ALA A 145 21.79 -0.22 -8.29
N ALA A 146 21.80 -0.75 -9.51
CA ALA A 146 22.72 -0.32 -10.57
C ALA A 146 22.18 -0.47 -12.01
N GLU A 147 20.88 -0.35 -12.24
CA GLU A 147 20.33 -0.31 -13.60
C GLU A 147 20.26 1.14 -14.16
N GLN A 148 20.22 1.28 -15.48
CA GLN A 148 20.02 2.57 -16.15
C GLN A 148 18.52 2.74 -16.41
N LEU A 149 17.89 3.77 -15.84
CA LEU A 149 16.48 4.07 -16.13
C LEU A 149 16.24 4.18 -17.64
N SER A 150 15.26 3.44 -18.14
CA SER A 150 14.89 3.33 -19.55
C SER A 150 13.40 3.03 -19.73
N VAL A 151 12.82 3.49 -20.84
CA VAL A 151 11.42 3.20 -21.18
C VAL A 151 11.30 1.79 -21.77
N ARG A 152 10.43 0.97 -21.18
CA ARG A 152 10.09 -0.39 -21.62
C ARG A 152 8.91 -0.41 -22.59
N ARG A 153 7.85 0.34 -22.30
CA ARG A 153 6.64 0.46 -23.13
C ARG A 153 6.04 1.86 -22.99
N VAL A 154 5.41 2.34 -24.06
CA VAL A 154 4.49 3.49 -24.03
C VAL A 154 3.11 3.01 -24.48
N VAL A 155 2.05 3.63 -23.97
CA VAL A 155 0.67 3.41 -24.40
C VAL A 155 0.05 4.78 -24.73
N PRO A 156 -0.53 4.97 -25.93
CA PRO A 156 -0.58 4.02 -27.06
C PRO A 156 0.82 3.70 -27.64
N GLY A 157 1.04 2.46 -28.11
CA GLY A 157 2.23 2.11 -28.90
C GLY A 157 2.12 2.52 -30.38
N ASP A 158 3.16 2.25 -31.17
CA ASP A 158 3.23 2.63 -32.60
C ASP A 158 2.13 2.01 -33.50
N GLU A 159 1.56 0.86 -33.11
CA GLU A 159 0.46 0.18 -33.83
C GLU A 159 -0.92 0.44 -33.19
N ASP A 160 -0.96 1.12 -32.05
CA ASP A 160 -2.18 1.41 -31.30
C ASP A 160 -2.85 2.72 -31.76
N PRO A 161 -4.19 2.85 -31.61
CA PRO A 161 -4.89 4.07 -31.96
C PRO A 161 -4.73 5.10 -30.84
N CYS A 162 -4.14 6.27 -31.14
CA CYS A 162 -4.28 7.43 -30.27
C CYS A 162 -5.68 8.04 -30.46
N TRP A 163 -6.66 7.62 -29.67
CA TRP A 163 -7.99 8.24 -29.65
C TRP A 163 -7.93 9.71 -29.20
N ASP A 164 -9.00 10.48 -29.41
CA ASP A 164 -9.08 11.88 -28.98
C ASP A 164 -9.18 12.01 -27.45
N PHE A 165 -9.86 11.10 -26.75
CA PHE A 165 -9.91 11.03 -25.28
C PHE A 165 -8.79 10.18 -24.63
N MET A 166 -7.58 10.16 -25.20
CA MET A 166 -6.53 9.22 -24.76
C MET A 166 -5.73 9.69 -23.53
N THR A 167 -5.73 8.88 -22.47
CA THR A 167 -4.78 8.93 -21.35
C THR A 167 -3.47 8.22 -21.70
N PHE A 168 -2.34 8.89 -21.55
CA PHE A 168 -1.01 8.39 -21.93
C PHE A 168 -0.28 7.71 -20.79
N ARG A 169 0.48 6.63 -21.08
CA ARG A 169 1.22 5.87 -20.05
C ARG A 169 2.63 5.56 -20.53
N VAL A 170 3.60 5.67 -19.62
CA VAL A 170 4.99 5.26 -19.81
C VAL A 170 5.34 4.24 -18.75
N PHE A 171 5.89 3.10 -19.17
CA PHE A 171 6.41 2.06 -18.31
C PHE A 171 7.92 2.01 -18.41
N PHE A 172 8.60 1.94 -17.28
CA PHE A 172 10.04 1.92 -17.15
C PHE A 172 10.55 0.53 -16.73
N ASN A 173 11.86 0.32 -16.81
CA ASN A 173 12.53 -0.87 -16.27
C ASN A 173 12.70 -0.82 -14.74
N GLU A 174 12.72 0.36 -14.14
CA GLU A 174 12.88 0.60 -12.70
C GLU A 174 11.69 1.39 -12.14
N PRO A 175 11.43 1.33 -10.81
CA PRO A 175 10.50 2.23 -10.14
C PRO A 175 10.96 3.70 -10.23
N VAL A 176 10.06 4.60 -10.63
CA VAL A 176 10.39 6.03 -10.79
C VAL A 176 10.29 6.81 -9.49
N GLU A 177 11.20 7.76 -9.28
CA GLU A 177 11.14 8.67 -8.14
C GLU A 177 10.08 9.75 -8.39
N ARG A 178 9.02 9.74 -7.57
CA ARG A 178 7.82 10.56 -7.70
C ARG A 178 8.07 12.03 -7.41
N ASP A 179 9.04 12.37 -6.58
CA ASP A 179 9.47 13.76 -6.38
C ASP A 179 10.02 14.42 -7.65
N THR A 180 10.57 13.60 -8.55
CA THR A 180 11.05 14.05 -9.86
C THR A 180 9.95 14.06 -10.92
N VAL A 181 8.73 13.58 -10.63
CA VAL A 181 7.57 13.59 -11.55
C VAL A 181 6.84 14.93 -11.45
N ARG A 182 7.09 15.80 -12.43
CA ARG A 182 6.71 17.22 -12.42
C ARG A 182 6.29 17.65 -13.82
N TYR A 183 5.04 18.05 -13.96
CA TYR A 183 4.54 18.54 -15.23
C TYR A 183 5.17 19.91 -15.57
N GLY A 184 5.59 20.09 -16.82
CA GLY A 184 6.38 21.25 -17.24
C GLY A 184 7.90 21.16 -17.00
N GLU A 185 8.40 20.15 -16.27
CA GLU A 185 9.83 20.02 -15.95
C GLU A 185 10.44 18.66 -16.36
N SER A 186 9.83 17.55 -15.90
CA SER A 186 10.24 16.18 -16.26
C SER A 186 9.27 15.51 -17.23
N VAL A 187 8.00 15.93 -17.23
CA VAL A 187 6.97 15.50 -18.16
C VAL A 187 6.46 16.69 -18.95
N LEU A 188 6.42 16.58 -20.28
CA LEU A 188 5.97 17.62 -21.21
C LEU A 188 5.04 17.00 -22.25
N PHE A 189 3.86 17.57 -22.46
CA PHE A 189 2.95 17.17 -23.53
C PHE A 189 2.53 18.38 -24.39
N GLU A 190 2.91 18.37 -25.67
CA GLU A 190 2.65 19.48 -26.60
C GLU A 190 1.81 19.06 -27.81
N ASP A 191 0.96 19.98 -28.27
CA ASP A 191 0.40 19.99 -29.62
C ASP A 191 1.48 20.52 -30.57
N VAL A 192 1.96 19.67 -31.49
CA VAL A 192 3.08 19.98 -32.39
C VAL A 192 2.62 20.88 -33.55
N ASP A 193 1.32 20.93 -33.85
CA ASP A 193 0.75 21.75 -34.92
C ASP A 193 0.42 23.18 -34.46
N THR A 194 0.11 23.40 -33.18
CA THR A 194 -0.01 24.75 -32.57
C THR A 194 1.27 25.24 -31.91
N GLY A 195 2.07 24.34 -31.33
CA GLY A 195 3.21 24.65 -30.46
C GLY A 195 2.81 25.00 -29.02
N GLU A 196 1.61 24.61 -28.58
CA GLU A 196 1.11 24.85 -27.23
C GLU A 196 1.27 23.59 -26.35
N GLN A 197 1.73 23.78 -25.10
CA GLN A 197 1.73 22.73 -24.08
C GLN A 197 0.30 22.58 -23.52
N LEU A 198 -0.21 21.36 -23.46
CA LEU A 198 -1.55 21.08 -22.92
C LEU A 198 -1.53 21.05 -21.39
N PRO A 199 -2.61 21.47 -20.71
CA PRO A 199 -2.83 21.15 -19.30
C PRO A 199 -3.32 19.70 -19.15
N GLY A 200 -3.04 19.09 -18.01
CA GLY A 200 -3.37 17.69 -17.71
C GLY A 200 -2.56 17.15 -16.55
N ASN A 201 -3.05 16.08 -15.94
CA ASN A 201 -2.61 15.62 -14.63
C ASN A 201 -1.58 14.49 -14.76
N THR A 202 -0.51 14.56 -13.97
CA THR A 202 0.58 13.57 -14.01
C THR A 202 0.61 12.73 -12.73
N PHE A 203 0.59 11.40 -12.87
CA PHE A 203 0.62 10.44 -11.77
C PHE A 203 1.75 9.43 -11.96
N ALA A 204 2.32 8.90 -10.86
CA ALA A 204 3.31 7.84 -10.91
C ALA A 204 3.26 6.88 -9.70
N ARG A 205 3.53 5.60 -9.92
CA ARG A 205 3.59 4.53 -8.91
C ARG A 205 4.41 3.37 -9.47
N ALA A 206 5.38 2.85 -8.69
CA ALA A 206 6.33 1.84 -9.17
C ALA A 206 6.97 2.28 -10.51
N SER A 207 7.11 1.37 -11.49
CA SER A 207 7.68 1.69 -12.80
C SER A 207 6.69 2.32 -13.80
N GLN A 208 5.53 2.81 -13.36
CA GLN A 208 4.51 3.42 -14.23
C GLN A 208 4.36 4.92 -13.97
N LEU A 209 4.35 5.69 -15.07
CA LEU A 209 3.95 7.08 -15.15
C LEU A 209 2.72 7.21 -16.05
N VAL A 210 1.80 8.09 -15.69
CA VAL A 210 0.55 8.37 -16.41
C VAL A 210 0.41 9.89 -16.60
N PHE A 211 -0.04 10.31 -17.78
CA PHE A 211 -0.41 11.69 -18.09
C PHE A 211 -1.82 11.72 -18.70
N ASP A 212 -2.70 12.53 -18.12
CA ASP A 212 -4.11 12.60 -18.48
C ASP A 212 -4.52 14.03 -18.89
N PRO A 213 -4.74 14.32 -20.18
CA PRO A 213 -5.11 15.66 -20.64
C PRO A 213 -6.43 16.16 -20.05
N ASP A 214 -6.53 17.44 -19.71
CA ASP A 214 -7.78 18.02 -19.18
C ASP A 214 -8.91 18.17 -20.21
N ALA A 215 -8.61 17.94 -21.48
CA ALA A 215 -9.57 18.03 -22.58
C ALA A 215 -9.20 17.09 -23.73
N ASP A 216 -10.22 16.59 -24.43
CA ASP A 216 -10.07 15.75 -25.62
C ASP A 216 -9.18 16.42 -26.68
N LEU A 217 -8.23 15.64 -27.19
CA LEU A 217 -7.25 16.05 -28.19
C LEU A 217 -7.92 16.44 -29.52
N VAL A 218 -7.33 17.40 -30.23
CA VAL A 218 -7.87 17.83 -31.53
C VAL A 218 -7.56 16.76 -32.58
N ALA A 219 -8.58 15.97 -32.93
CA ALA A 219 -8.42 14.89 -33.89
C ALA A 219 -7.82 15.37 -35.23
N GLY A 220 -6.75 14.71 -35.66
CA GLY A 220 -5.93 15.04 -36.83
C GLY A 220 -4.69 15.88 -36.53
N HIS A 221 -4.56 16.49 -35.34
CA HIS A 221 -3.32 17.12 -34.89
C HIS A 221 -2.29 16.06 -34.45
N LYS A 222 -1.00 16.42 -34.52
CA LYS A 222 0.09 15.67 -33.93
C LYS A 222 0.38 16.13 -32.50
N TYR A 223 0.53 15.18 -31.59
CA TYR A 223 0.91 15.40 -30.19
C TYR A 223 2.25 14.74 -29.88
N ARG A 224 3.02 15.32 -28.97
CA ARG A 224 4.31 14.79 -28.51
C ARG A 224 4.36 14.72 -26.99
N LEU A 225 4.62 13.53 -26.45
CA LEU A 225 5.08 13.34 -25.08
C LEU A 225 6.60 13.38 -25.06
N THR A 226 7.18 14.15 -24.13
CA THR A 226 8.61 14.13 -23.81
C THR A 226 8.80 13.88 -22.32
N ILE A 227 9.60 12.87 -21.98
CA ILE A 227 10.11 12.62 -20.63
C ILE A 227 11.57 13.08 -20.60
N THR A 228 11.90 14.07 -19.77
CA THR A 228 13.23 14.68 -19.73
C THR A 228 14.18 13.92 -18.80
N ASN A 229 15.48 14.20 -18.89
CA ASN A 229 16.50 13.66 -17.98
C ASN A 229 16.50 14.32 -16.58
N GLN A 230 15.39 14.98 -16.20
CA GLN A 230 15.09 15.36 -14.82
C GLN A 230 14.38 14.25 -14.05
N LEU A 231 13.65 13.36 -14.75
CA LEU A 231 13.09 12.14 -14.13
C LEU A 231 14.23 11.20 -13.70
N THR A 232 14.13 10.63 -12.50
CA THR A 232 15.00 9.54 -12.02
C THR A 232 14.21 8.31 -11.60
N ASP A 233 14.90 7.19 -11.42
CA ASP A 233 14.46 6.15 -10.49
C ASP A 233 14.79 6.51 -9.04
N VAL A 234 14.39 5.65 -8.11
CA VAL A 234 14.65 5.76 -6.65
C VAL A 234 16.15 5.87 -6.35
N GLN A 235 17.02 5.30 -7.20
CA GLN A 235 18.48 5.34 -7.06
C GLN A 235 19.12 6.57 -7.74
N GLY A 236 18.33 7.53 -8.23
CA GLY A 236 18.81 8.74 -8.90
C GLY A 236 19.30 8.52 -10.35
N SER A 237 19.15 7.32 -10.91
CA SER A 237 19.49 7.00 -12.29
C SER A 237 18.53 7.72 -13.24
N ARG A 238 19.08 8.41 -14.24
CA ARG A 238 18.30 9.22 -15.20
C ARG A 238 18.08 8.45 -16.50
N LEU A 239 17.11 8.90 -17.30
CA LEU A 239 17.07 8.55 -18.72
C LEU A 239 18.38 8.99 -19.41
N ALA A 240 19.03 8.06 -20.12
CA ALA A 240 20.30 8.31 -20.81
C ALA A 240 20.19 9.38 -21.91
N GLU A 241 19.02 9.47 -22.56
CA GLU A 241 18.58 10.59 -23.38
C GLU A 241 17.07 10.82 -23.15
N PRO A 242 16.54 12.05 -23.32
CA PRO A 242 15.10 12.31 -23.16
C PRO A 242 14.26 11.41 -24.07
N PHE A 243 13.30 10.69 -23.49
CA PHE A 243 12.37 9.88 -24.27
C PHE A 243 11.35 10.81 -24.96
N VAL A 244 11.16 10.61 -26.26
CA VAL A 244 10.21 11.39 -27.08
C VAL A 244 9.37 10.41 -27.90
N HIS A 245 8.05 10.56 -27.84
CA HIS A 245 7.10 9.82 -28.68
C HIS A 245 6.06 10.77 -29.28
N GLU A 246 5.59 10.50 -30.50
CA GLU A 246 4.66 11.35 -31.24
C GLU A 246 3.49 10.56 -31.84
N TRP A 247 2.26 10.95 -31.50
CA TRP A 247 1.04 10.38 -32.09
C TRP A 247 0.34 11.36 -33.03
N THR A 248 -0.69 10.91 -33.72
CA THR A 248 -1.69 11.76 -34.37
C THR A 248 -3.06 11.34 -33.86
N ALA A 249 -3.81 12.28 -33.27
CA ALA A 249 -5.09 11.98 -32.64
C ALA A 249 -6.12 11.50 -33.68
N VAL A 250 -6.84 10.43 -33.38
CA VAL A 250 -7.82 9.77 -34.24
C VAL A 250 -9.21 10.05 -33.68
N SER A 251 -10.10 10.62 -34.51
CA SER A 251 -11.42 11.00 -34.00
C SER A 251 -12.29 9.81 -33.64
N THR A 252 -12.86 9.83 -32.44
CA THR A 252 -13.93 8.89 -32.04
C THR A 252 -15.33 9.41 -32.39
N GLY A 253 -15.44 10.63 -32.92
CA GLY A 253 -16.62 11.12 -33.64
C GLY A 253 -17.69 11.77 -32.77
N LYS A 254 -18.75 11.03 -32.44
CA LYS A 254 -19.83 11.51 -31.56
C LYS A 254 -20.01 10.55 -30.40
N HIS A 255 -19.71 11.04 -29.21
CA HIS A 255 -19.80 10.23 -27.99
C HIS A 255 -21.27 9.91 -27.67
N THR A 256 -21.55 8.64 -27.45
CA THR A 256 -22.82 8.17 -26.89
C THR A 256 -22.62 8.00 -25.39
N LYS A 257 -23.04 8.99 -24.59
CA LYS A 257 -23.05 8.88 -23.12
C LYS A 257 -24.03 7.78 -22.68
N LEU A 258 -23.51 6.76 -22.00
CA LEU A 258 -24.29 5.69 -21.38
C LEU A 258 -23.96 5.62 -19.88
N ALA A 259 -24.96 5.89 -19.04
CA ALA A 259 -24.90 5.46 -17.65
C ALA A 259 -24.95 3.93 -17.62
N MET A 260 -24.04 3.32 -16.87
CA MET A 260 -24.17 1.94 -16.42
C MET A 260 -24.30 1.97 -14.90
N ASP A 261 -25.48 1.55 -14.44
CA ASP A 261 -25.76 1.38 -13.03
C ASP A 261 -25.18 0.04 -12.56
N TYR A 262 -24.83 0.00 -11.28
CA TYR A 262 -24.80 -1.25 -10.55
C TYR A 262 -25.63 -1.18 -9.27
N CYS A 263 -26.72 -1.94 -9.27
CA CYS A 263 -27.40 -2.39 -8.07
C CYS A 263 -27.98 -3.81 -8.29
N PRO A 264 -27.85 -4.72 -7.32
CA PRO A 264 -28.48 -6.04 -7.38
C PRO A 264 -30.02 -6.01 -7.42
N THR A 265 -30.59 -7.01 -8.09
CA THR A 265 -32.03 -7.13 -8.39
C THR A 265 -32.85 -7.67 -7.22
N ALA A 266 -32.91 -6.92 -6.12
CA ALA A 266 -33.63 -7.31 -4.90
C ALA A 266 -34.70 -6.31 -4.43
N LEU A 267 -34.66 -5.05 -4.89
CA LEU A 267 -35.53 -3.97 -4.40
C LEU A 267 -36.67 -3.54 -5.34
N GLY A 268 -36.99 -4.36 -6.36
CA GLY A 268 -38.17 -4.17 -7.21
C GLY A 268 -38.09 -3.00 -8.21
N GLY A 269 -36.87 -2.53 -8.49
CA GLY A 269 -36.57 -1.58 -9.55
C GLY A 269 -35.07 -1.60 -9.86
N TYR A 270 -34.73 -1.72 -11.14
CA TYR A 270 -33.36 -1.52 -11.60
C TYR A 270 -33.13 -0.01 -11.70
N GLY A 271 -32.03 0.48 -11.13
CA GLY A 271 -31.68 1.89 -11.10
C GLY A 271 -30.64 2.18 -10.04
N PHE A 272 -30.22 3.44 -9.96
CA PHE A 272 -29.25 3.91 -8.98
C PHE A 272 -29.72 3.66 -7.54
N CYS A 273 -29.02 2.78 -6.83
CA CYS A 273 -29.24 2.53 -5.41
C CYS A 273 -28.41 3.50 -4.59
N ALA A 274 -29.07 4.47 -3.97
CA ALA A 274 -28.45 5.49 -3.10
C ALA A 274 -27.81 4.92 -1.81
N ALA A 275 -27.94 3.61 -1.56
CA ALA A 275 -27.16 2.84 -0.61
C ALA A 275 -27.03 1.40 -1.14
N LEU A 276 -25.90 0.74 -0.88
CA LEU A 276 -25.66 -0.65 -1.29
C LEU A 276 -26.56 -1.62 -0.49
N PRO A 277 -27.14 -2.66 -1.12
CA PRO A 277 -27.99 -3.63 -0.41
C PRO A 277 -27.18 -4.70 0.35
N ASP A 278 -27.87 -5.70 0.89
CA ASP A 278 -27.24 -6.86 1.55
C ASP A 278 -26.51 -7.75 0.54
N ASP A 279 -25.36 -8.28 0.94
CA ASP A 279 -24.39 -8.99 0.09
C ASP A 279 -25.00 -10.23 -0.57
N GLU A 280 -25.96 -10.89 0.09
CA GLU A 280 -26.70 -12.03 -0.47
C GLU A 280 -27.53 -11.67 -1.71
N SER A 281 -27.80 -10.39 -1.94
CA SER A 281 -28.49 -9.89 -3.13
C SER A 281 -27.61 -9.95 -4.39
N TYR A 282 -26.30 -9.88 -4.23
CA TYR A 282 -25.35 -9.73 -5.33
C TYR A 282 -25.24 -11.07 -6.11
N PRO A 283 -25.46 -11.07 -7.44
CA PRO A 283 -25.41 -12.30 -8.24
C PRO A 283 -24.00 -12.88 -8.29
N GLN A 284 -23.87 -14.20 -8.50
CA GLN A 284 -22.55 -14.82 -8.73
C GLN A 284 -21.98 -14.39 -10.09
N SER A 285 -20.66 -14.19 -10.15
CA SER A 285 -19.94 -14.06 -11.41
C SER A 285 -19.98 -15.38 -12.17
N ARG A 286 -20.03 -15.27 -13.50
CA ARG A 286 -19.89 -16.39 -14.45
C ARG A 286 -18.44 -16.80 -14.66
N MET A 287 -17.50 -15.89 -14.37
CA MET A 287 -16.07 -16.02 -14.67
C MET A 287 -15.26 -16.42 -13.44
N LEU A 288 -15.66 -16.00 -12.23
CA LEU A 288 -14.94 -16.23 -10.99
C LEU A 288 -15.86 -16.80 -9.88
N PRO A 289 -15.33 -17.63 -8.96
CA PRO A 289 -16.10 -18.25 -7.86
C PRO A 289 -16.41 -17.24 -6.73
N ARG A 290 -17.17 -16.20 -7.04
CA ARG A 290 -17.50 -15.06 -6.15
C ARG A 290 -18.69 -14.28 -6.68
N ARG A 291 -19.19 -13.35 -5.86
CA ARG A 291 -20.23 -12.39 -6.28
C ARG A 291 -19.69 -11.39 -7.31
N ALA A 292 -20.50 -11.00 -8.27
CA ALA A 292 -20.19 -9.91 -9.18
C ALA A 292 -20.30 -8.55 -8.45
N ASN A 293 -19.41 -7.62 -8.77
CA ASN A 293 -19.04 -6.44 -7.99
C ASN A 293 -18.52 -6.76 -6.59
N SER A 294 -17.65 -7.77 -6.55
CA SER A 294 -16.69 -7.98 -5.46
C SER A 294 -15.34 -7.34 -5.79
N VAL A 295 -14.78 -6.64 -4.81
CA VAL A 295 -13.35 -6.38 -4.69
C VAL A 295 -12.86 -7.30 -3.58
N TYR A 296 -12.54 -8.54 -3.95
CA TYR A 296 -12.06 -9.54 -2.98
C TYR A 296 -10.54 -9.52 -2.90
N THR A 297 -10.03 -9.69 -1.68
CA THR A 297 -8.62 -9.83 -1.40
C THR A 297 -8.39 -10.78 -0.22
N LYS A 298 -7.21 -11.40 -0.19
CA LYS A 298 -6.79 -12.30 0.88
C LYS A 298 -5.53 -11.72 1.53
N SER A 299 -5.66 -11.36 2.80
CA SER A 299 -4.61 -10.83 3.66
C SER A 299 -4.37 -11.78 4.83
N VAL A 300 -3.20 -11.67 5.46
CA VAL A 300 -2.96 -12.27 6.78
C VAL A 300 -3.55 -11.39 7.90
N PHE A 301 -3.55 -10.07 7.72
CA PHE A 301 -4.04 -9.10 8.69
C PHE A 301 -5.55 -8.97 8.61
N LEU A 302 -6.08 -8.63 7.43
CA LEU A 302 -7.53 -8.49 7.21
C LEU A 302 -8.25 -9.84 7.06
N GLY A 303 -7.51 -10.93 6.79
CA GLY A 303 -8.10 -12.23 6.46
C GLY A 303 -8.70 -12.27 5.05
N ASP A 304 -9.73 -13.09 4.87
CA ASP A 304 -10.55 -13.13 3.65
C ASP A 304 -11.53 -11.95 3.65
N THR A 305 -11.29 -10.96 2.80
CA THR A 305 -12.11 -9.73 2.68
C THR A 305 -12.80 -9.69 1.32
N ASP A 306 -14.14 -9.65 1.31
CA ASP A 306 -14.97 -9.59 0.10
C ASP A 306 -15.78 -8.28 0.10
N MET A 307 -15.18 -7.18 -0.39
CA MET A 307 -15.85 -5.88 -0.41
C MET A 307 -16.86 -5.80 -1.55
N MET A 308 -18.13 -5.67 -1.20
CA MET A 308 -19.20 -5.37 -2.15
C MET A 308 -19.11 -3.90 -2.60
N VAL A 309 -19.04 -3.66 -3.92
CA VAL A 309 -19.00 -2.30 -4.51
C VAL A 309 -20.20 -2.01 -5.41
N GLY A 310 -20.42 -0.73 -5.74
CA GLY A 310 -21.48 -0.30 -6.65
C GLY A 310 -21.49 1.21 -6.90
N GLY A 311 -22.53 1.69 -7.59
CA GLY A 311 -22.67 3.09 -7.99
C GLY A 311 -23.21 3.23 -9.41
N ARG A 312 -22.90 4.36 -10.04
CA ARG A 312 -23.15 4.64 -11.47
C ARG A 312 -21.86 5.13 -12.09
N LEU A 313 -21.48 4.57 -13.23
CA LEU A 313 -20.43 5.11 -14.07
C LEU A 313 -21.01 5.56 -15.41
N TRP A 314 -20.61 6.75 -15.86
CA TRP A 314 -20.95 7.33 -17.14
C TRP A 314 -19.82 7.07 -18.12
N ASN A 315 -20.18 6.44 -19.24
CA ASN A 315 -19.27 5.91 -20.24
C ASN A 315 -19.55 6.63 -21.55
N GLU A 316 -18.52 7.18 -22.19
CA GLU A 316 -18.62 7.89 -23.46
C GLU A 316 -18.14 6.97 -24.59
N PHE A 317 -19.06 6.29 -25.28
CA PHE A 317 -18.72 5.40 -26.40
C PHE A 317 -18.54 6.17 -27.71
N GLY A 318 -17.42 5.97 -28.40
CA GLY A 318 -17.18 6.51 -29.73
C GLY A 318 -18.14 5.97 -30.80
N ASP A 319 -18.19 6.65 -31.95
CA ASP A 319 -19.02 6.24 -33.09
C ASP A 319 -18.47 4.95 -33.72
N ALA A 320 -19.17 3.85 -33.47
CA ALA A 320 -18.87 2.54 -34.03
C ALA A 320 -18.83 2.51 -35.58
N LYS A 321 -19.37 3.52 -36.28
CA LYS A 321 -19.23 3.66 -37.75
C LYS A 321 -17.83 4.07 -38.18
N LEU A 322 -17.07 4.77 -37.31
CA LEU A 322 -15.68 5.14 -37.58
C LEU A 322 -14.73 3.97 -37.29
N SER A 323 -14.98 3.24 -36.19
CA SER A 323 -14.11 2.16 -35.72
C SER A 323 -14.87 0.85 -35.42
N PRO A 324 -15.51 0.21 -36.43
CA PRO A 324 -16.43 -0.93 -36.24
C PRO A 324 -15.79 -2.24 -35.75
N LYS A 325 -14.48 -2.27 -35.49
CA LYS A 325 -13.73 -3.44 -35.00
C LYS A 325 -13.22 -3.32 -33.56
N ARG A 326 -13.04 -2.07 -33.12
CA ARG A 326 -12.57 -1.67 -31.78
C ARG A 326 -13.33 -0.37 -31.49
N VAL A 327 -14.46 -0.46 -30.79
CA VAL A 327 -15.25 0.73 -30.44
C VAL A 327 -14.65 1.28 -29.13
N PRO A 328 -13.98 2.43 -29.15
CA PRO A 328 -13.37 2.96 -27.94
C PRO A 328 -14.42 3.59 -27.05
N PHE A 329 -14.15 3.63 -25.75
CA PHE A 329 -14.93 4.37 -24.79
C PHE A 329 -14.06 4.90 -23.66
N VAL A 330 -14.54 5.93 -22.97
CA VAL A 330 -13.90 6.49 -21.78
C VAL A 330 -14.89 6.65 -20.63
N VAL A 331 -14.43 6.39 -19.41
CA VAL A 331 -15.13 6.75 -18.16
C VAL A 331 -14.34 7.90 -17.55
N ARG A 332 -14.92 9.10 -17.52
CA ARG A 332 -14.21 10.34 -17.16
C ARG A 332 -13.69 10.36 -15.72
N LYS A 333 -12.57 11.06 -15.47
CA LYS A 333 -11.94 11.26 -14.15
C LYS A 333 -12.90 11.87 -13.12
N GLY A 334 -12.59 11.67 -11.84
CA GLY A 334 -13.40 12.14 -10.70
C GLY A 334 -14.65 11.29 -10.39
N GLN A 335 -15.09 10.41 -11.29
CA GLN A 335 -16.20 9.50 -11.02
C GLN A 335 -15.87 8.48 -9.91
N LYS A 336 -16.86 8.19 -9.05
CA LYS A 336 -16.68 7.42 -7.81
C LYS A 336 -17.55 6.15 -7.80
N LEU A 337 -16.93 5.00 -7.50
CA LEU A 337 -17.63 3.81 -7.01
C LEU A 337 -17.64 3.82 -5.47
N ILE A 338 -18.71 3.31 -4.87
CA ILE A 338 -18.87 3.18 -3.42
C ILE A 338 -18.73 1.70 -3.05
N GLY A 339 -17.88 1.41 -2.07
CA GLY A 339 -17.73 0.13 -1.38
C GLY A 339 -18.41 0.15 -0.01
N LYS A 340 -18.95 -1.00 0.38
CA LYS A 340 -19.63 -1.20 1.67
C LYS A 340 -18.63 -1.13 2.83
N GLU A 341 -19.11 -0.65 3.98
CA GLU A 341 -18.31 -0.58 5.21
C GLU A 341 -17.67 -1.94 5.56
N LEU A 342 -16.38 -1.88 5.86
CA LEU A 342 -15.59 -2.98 6.38
C LEU A 342 -15.25 -2.72 7.85
N GLN A 343 -15.39 -3.75 8.68
CA GLN A 343 -14.82 -3.77 10.02
C GLN A 343 -13.35 -4.18 9.90
N TYR A 344 -12.42 -3.31 10.30
CA TYR A 344 -10.99 -3.67 10.31
C TYR A 344 -10.74 -4.69 11.43
N LYS A 345 -10.23 -5.87 11.06
CA LYS A 345 -9.90 -6.95 11.99
C LYS A 345 -8.41 -7.26 11.91
N VAL A 346 -7.85 -7.61 13.06
CA VAL A 346 -6.45 -8.04 13.20
C VAL A 346 -6.40 -9.56 13.18
N GLY A 347 -5.64 -10.12 12.25
CA GLY A 347 -5.58 -11.56 11.99
C GLY A 347 -6.92 -12.15 11.47
N GLY A 348 -7.77 -11.34 10.84
CA GLY A 348 -9.09 -11.71 10.32
C GLY A 348 -10.20 -11.97 11.36
N GLU A 349 -9.85 -12.12 12.64
CA GLU A 349 -10.80 -12.49 13.71
C GLU A 349 -10.93 -11.45 14.82
N ILE A 350 -9.84 -10.77 15.22
CA ILE A 350 -9.84 -9.86 16.37
C ILE A 350 -10.38 -8.49 15.93
N ASN A 351 -11.49 -8.04 16.51
CA ASN A 351 -12.02 -6.69 16.25
C ASN A 351 -11.03 -5.61 16.73
N SER A 352 -10.65 -4.70 15.83
CA SER A 352 -9.80 -3.55 16.19
C SER A 352 -10.56 -2.42 16.88
N GLY A 353 -11.87 -2.30 16.62
CA GLY A 353 -12.67 -1.12 16.92
C GLY A 353 -12.72 -0.07 15.79
N ILE A 354 -11.89 -0.20 14.74
CA ILE A 354 -11.96 0.63 13.54
C ILE A 354 -13.00 0.05 12.56
N TYR A 355 -13.84 0.93 12.06
CA TYR A 355 -14.77 0.71 10.95
C TYR A 355 -14.42 1.73 9.86
N THR A 356 -14.54 1.37 8.59
CA THR A 356 -14.16 2.27 7.50
C THR A 356 -15.15 3.40 7.24
N GLY A 357 -16.40 3.25 7.68
CA GLY A 357 -17.56 3.88 7.03
C GLY A 357 -17.63 3.50 5.55
N ASN A 358 -18.18 4.34 4.69
CA ASN A 358 -18.15 4.08 3.24
C ASN A 358 -16.71 4.12 2.71
N ILE A 359 -16.46 3.34 1.67
CA ILE A 359 -15.19 3.30 0.95
C ILE A 359 -15.42 3.88 -0.44
N TYR A 360 -14.63 4.86 -0.85
CA TYR A 360 -14.75 5.50 -2.17
C TYR A 360 -13.60 5.05 -3.06
N ILE A 361 -13.91 4.55 -4.25
CA ILE A 361 -12.93 4.26 -5.30
C ILE A 361 -13.13 5.31 -6.39
N THR A 362 -12.32 6.35 -6.36
CA THR A 362 -12.40 7.51 -7.27
C THR A 362 -11.43 7.32 -8.43
N LEU A 363 -11.88 7.55 -9.66
CA LEU A 363 -11.00 7.55 -10.84
C LEU A 363 -10.07 8.76 -10.81
N LEU A 364 -8.76 8.53 -10.87
CA LEU A 364 -7.72 9.57 -10.89
C LEU A 364 -7.55 10.18 -12.28
N THR A 365 -7.74 9.35 -13.31
CA THR A 365 -7.64 9.70 -14.72
C THR A 365 -8.91 9.30 -15.44
N ASP A 366 -9.07 9.77 -16.67
CA ASP A 366 -9.93 9.14 -17.63
C ASP A 366 -9.54 7.65 -17.78
N ALA A 367 -10.54 6.78 -17.71
CA ALA A 367 -10.37 5.34 -17.82
C ALA A 367 -10.77 4.90 -19.22
N VAL A 368 -9.76 4.70 -20.07
CA VAL A 368 -9.92 4.37 -21.49
C VAL A 368 -10.06 2.86 -21.69
N GLY A 369 -11.02 2.45 -22.50
CA GLY A 369 -11.25 1.06 -22.88
C GLY A 369 -11.65 0.89 -24.34
N GLU A 370 -11.60 -0.34 -24.82
CA GLU A 370 -12.08 -0.72 -26.15
C GLU A 370 -13.03 -1.92 -26.07
N MET A 371 -14.12 -1.85 -26.82
CA MET A 371 -14.95 -3.02 -27.15
C MET A 371 -14.48 -3.60 -28.48
N ILE A 372 -13.81 -4.75 -28.41
CA ILE A 372 -13.10 -5.39 -29.51
C ILE A 372 -13.90 -6.62 -30.01
N GLY A 373 -13.96 -6.79 -31.34
CA GLY A 373 -14.55 -7.98 -31.95
C GLY A 373 -13.86 -9.27 -31.48
N SER A 374 -14.65 -10.33 -31.24
CA SER A 374 -14.13 -11.59 -30.70
C SER A 374 -13.05 -12.26 -31.56
N GLU A 375 -12.99 -11.92 -32.84
CA GLU A 375 -12.01 -12.44 -33.79
C GLU A 375 -10.56 -12.13 -33.40
N PHE A 376 -10.31 -11.05 -32.65
CA PHE A 376 -8.96 -10.68 -32.20
C PHE A 376 -8.45 -11.56 -31.04
N VAL A 377 -9.35 -12.19 -30.27
CA VAL A 377 -9.01 -12.99 -29.07
C VAL A 377 -9.17 -14.50 -29.31
N SER A 378 -10.07 -14.88 -30.23
CA SER A 378 -10.42 -16.28 -30.53
C SER A 378 -10.04 -16.74 -31.95
N GLY A 379 -9.81 -15.80 -32.87
CA GLY A 379 -9.71 -16.05 -34.32
C GLY A 379 -11.06 -16.16 -35.04
N GLU A 380 -12.20 -16.08 -34.33
CA GLU A 380 -13.55 -16.22 -34.91
C GLU A 380 -14.45 -15.01 -34.61
N ALA A 381 -15.08 -14.49 -35.67
CA ALA A 381 -16.04 -13.38 -35.58
C ALA A 381 -17.41 -13.87 -35.10
N GLY A 382 -18.13 -13.04 -34.35
CA GLY A 382 -19.48 -13.34 -33.89
C GLY A 382 -19.57 -14.14 -32.59
N LEU A 383 -18.65 -13.90 -31.65
CA LEU A 383 -18.84 -14.24 -30.24
C LEU A 383 -19.12 -12.94 -29.45
N PRO A 384 -19.45 -12.99 -28.15
CA PRO A 384 -19.54 -11.79 -27.32
C PRO A 384 -18.28 -10.92 -27.45
N ALA A 385 -18.44 -9.61 -27.60
CA ALA A 385 -17.31 -8.70 -27.78
C ALA A 385 -16.46 -8.68 -26.50
N THR A 386 -15.14 -8.69 -26.66
CA THR A 386 -14.22 -8.54 -25.53
C THR A 386 -14.10 -7.08 -25.17
N ILE A 387 -14.11 -6.76 -23.87
CA ILE A 387 -13.80 -5.42 -23.39
C ILE A 387 -12.47 -5.47 -22.68
N THR A 388 -11.59 -4.56 -23.07
CA THR A 388 -10.45 -4.11 -22.26
C THR A 388 -10.80 -2.74 -21.67
N LEU A 389 -10.41 -2.50 -20.42
CA LEU A 389 -10.53 -1.20 -19.76
C LEU A 389 -9.31 -1.01 -18.86
N MET A 390 -8.59 0.10 -19.02
CA MET A 390 -7.48 0.47 -18.15
C MET A 390 -7.86 1.72 -17.35
N MET A 391 -7.80 1.61 -16.03
CA MET A 391 -8.16 2.70 -15.12
C MET A 391 -7.09 2.92 -14.05
N ASP A 392 -6.91 4.17 -13.66
CA ASP A 392 -6.20 4.54 -12.44
C ASP A 392 -7.24 5.02 -11.43
N SER A 393 -7.18 4.50 -10.21
CA SER A 393 -8.06 4.94 -9.13
C SER A 393 -7.29 5.18 -7.84
N ALA A 394 -7.93 5.83 -6.88
CA ALA A 394 -7.48 5.84 -5.50
C ALA A 394 -8.66 5.53 -4.58
N MET A 395 -8.34 4.82 -3.49
CA MET A 395 -9.28 4.54 -2.43
C MET A 395 -9.27 5.69 -1.41
N SER A 396 -10.41 6.14 -0.90
CA SER A 396 -10.53 6.92 0.34
C SER A 396 -11.66 6.35 1.21
N LEU A 397 -11.72 6.73 2.49
CA LEU A 397 -12.63 6.12 3.49
C LEU A 397 -13.23 7.21 4.39
N ASP A 398 -14.49 7.03 4.81
CA ASP A 398 -15.22 7.97 5.68
C ASP A 398 -14.55 8.19 7.05
N ASP A 399 -14.05 7.11 7.69
CA ASP A 399 -13.40 7.22 8.99
C ASP A 399 -11.95 7.73 8.86
N PRO A 400 -11.55 8.82 9.54
CA PRO A 400 -10.19 9.37 9.44
C PRO A 400 -9.08 8.39 9.85
N THR A 401 -9.33 7.47 10.79
CA THR A 401 -8.33 6.47 11.23
C THR A 401 -8.13 5.42 10.14
N ALA A 402 -9.21 4.91 9.58
CA ALA A 402 -9.17 3.99 8.44
C ALA A 402 -8.55 4.65 7.20
N ASN A 403 -8.87 5.92 6.94
CA ASN A 403 -8.31 6.75 5.88
C ASN A 403 -6.84 7.13 6.13
N ALA A 404 -6.34 7.04 7.37
CA ALA A 404 -4.91 7.15 7.64
C ALA A 404 -4.15 5.85 7.35
N MET A 405 -4.75 4.68 7.60
CA MET A 405 -4.13 3.37 7.41
C MET A 405 -4.21 2.87 5.96
N LEU A 406 -5.41 2.55 5.49
CA LEU A 406 -5.66 1.71 4.30
C LEU A 406 -5.46 2.34 2.91
N PRO A 407 -5.74 3.64 2.67
CA PRO A 407 -5.90 4.13 1.31
C PRO A 407 -4.58 4.36 0.59
N GLN A 408 -4.68 4.31 -0.73
CA GLN A 408 -3.56 4.34 -1.65
C GLN A 408 -4.06 4.53 -3.10
N PRO A 409 -3.21 5.09 -3.99
CA PRO A 409 -3.43 5.02 -5.43
C PRO A 409 -3.23 3.59 -5.93
N LEU A 410 -4.09 3.17 -6.85
CA LEU A 410 -4.06 1.94 -7.61
C LEU A 410 -3.94 2.29 -9.09
N LEU A 411 -2.73 2.64 -9.51
CA LEU A 411 -2.44 2.91 -10.92
C LEU A 411 -2.38 1.61 -11.73
N GLY A 412 -2.79 1.69 -13.00
CA GLY A 412 -2.64 0.63 -13.98
C GLY A 412 -3.58 -0.56 -13.78
N ILE A 413 -4.76 -0.39 -13.16
CA ILE A 413 -5.75 -1.47 -13.07
C ILE A 413 -6.23 -1.81 -14.48
N GLN A 414 -5.85 -2.99 -14.94
CA GLN A 414 -6.30 -3.55 -16.21
C GLN A 414 -7.44 -4.53 -15.96
N MET A 415 -8.56 -4.32 -16.66
CA MET A 415 -9.75 -5.17 -16.59
C MET A 415 -10.07 -5.74 -17.96
N VAL A 416 -10.44 -7.03 -17.96
CA VAL A 416 -10.77 -7.81 -19.15
C VAL A 416 -12.12 -8.48 -18.93
N GLY A 417 -13.02 -8.37 -19.89
CA GLY A 417 -14.40 -8.85 -19.76
C GLY A 417 -15.10 -9.11 -21.09
N LEU A 418 -16.39 -9.42 -21.00
CA LEU A 418 -17.26 -9.65 -22.16
C LEU A 418 -18.51 -8.77 -22.12
N ALA A 419 -18.83 -8.16 -23.26
CA ALA A 419 -20.13 -7.54 -23.53
C ALA A 419 -21.12 -8.58 -24.06
N SER A 420 -22.25 -8.74 -23.38
CA SER A 420 -23.31 -9.68 -23.72
C SER A 420 -24.67 -8.97 -23.75
N VAL A 421 -25.66 -9.52 -24.45
CA VAL A 421 -27.06 -9.05 -24.34
C VAL A 421 -27.81 -9.96 -23.38
N ALA A 422 -28.48 -9.37 -22.39
CA ALA A 422 -29.30 -10.07 -21.41
C ALA A 422 -30.76 -9.61 -21.48
N VAL A 423 -31.70 -10.56 -21.52
CA VAL A 423 -33.11 -10.30 -21.23
C VAL A 423 -33.21 -10.03 -19.73
N ILE A 424 -33.89 -8.94 -19.36
CA ILE A 424 -34.08 -8.58 -17.96
C ILE A 424 -35.42 -9.17 -17.46
N ASP A 425 -35.34 -10.25 -16.67
CA ASP A 425 -36.49 -11.09 -16.30
C ASP A 425 -37.68 -10.33 -15.67
N GLU A 426 -37.41 -9.32 -14.83
CA GLU A 426 -38.46 -8.52 -14.17
C GLU A 426 -38.92 -7.30 -15.01
N ALA A 427 -38.23 -7.00 -16.12
CA ALA A 427 -38.56 -5.92 -17.04
C ALA A 427 -38.96 -6.49 -18.42
N THR A 428 -40.13 -7.14 -18.48
CA THR A 428 -40.56 -7.97 -19.64
C THR A 428 -40.41 -7.27 -21.00
N GLY A 429 -39.43 -7.72 -21.79
CA GLY A 429 -39.15 -7.17 -23.13
C GLY A 429 -38.09 -6.05 -23.18
N TYR A 430 -37.41 -5.78 -22.08
CA TYR A 430 -36.19 -4.99 -22.04
C TYR A 430 -34.96 -5.92 -22.17
N GLU A 431 -34.21 -5.76 -23.26
CA GLU A 431 -32.93 -6.41 -23.52
C GLU A 431 -31.84 -5.33 -23.45
N ALA A 432 -30.78 -5.58 -22.69
CA ALA A 432 -29.70 -4.63 -22.51
C ALA A 432 -28.32 -5.29 -22.55
N MET A 433 -27.32 -4.46 -22.82
CA MET A 433 -25.91 -4.85 -22.75
C MET A 433 -25.53 -5.09 -21.28
N LYS A 434 -25.30 -6.35 -20.90
CA LYS A 434 -24.58 -6.68 -19.66
C LYS A 434 -23.10 -6.81 -19.98
N ILE A 435 -22.28 -6.01 -19.31
CA ILE A 435 -20.83 -6.13 -19.29
C ILE A 435 -20.43 -6.85 -18.00
N GLU A 436 -19.56 -7.85 -18.10
CA GLU A 436 -18.95 -8.51 -16.94
C GLU A 436 -17.43 -8.50 -17.14
N LEU A 437 -16.73 -7.78 -16.25
CA LEU A 437 -15.28 -7.57 -16.24
C LEU A 437 -14.64 -8.36 -15.09
N THR A 438 -13.38 -8.73 -15.29
CA THR A 438 -12.48 -9.24 -14.25
C THR A 438 -11.21 -8.40 -14.24
N GLY A 439 -10.57 -8.22 -13.09
CA GLY A 439 -9.36 -7.40 -12.97
C GLY A 439 -8.46 -7.85 -11.82
N TYR A 440 -7.17 -7.59 -11.97
CA TYR A 440 -6.16 -7.86 -10.95
C TYR A 440 -5.46 -6.55 -10.55
N SER A 441 -5.16 -6.40 -9.26
CA SER A 441 -4.35 -5.30 -8.72
C SER A 441 -3.69 -5.74 -7.41
N GLU A 442 -2.88 -4.85 -6.81
CA GLU A 442 -2.19 -5.12 -5.55
C GLU A 442 -2.36 -3.95 -4.57
N LEU A 443 -2.86 -4.30 -3.37
CA LEU A 443 -2.89 -3.42 -2.20
C LEU A 443 -1.62 -3.63 -1.38
N ASN A 444 -1.02 -2.52 -0.98
CA ASN A 444 0.07 -2.48 -0.01
C ASN A 444 -0.53 -2.45 1.40
N LEU A 445 -0.17 -3.42 2.25
CA LEU A 445 -0.60 -3.51 3.64
C LEU A 445 0.62 -3.76 4.52
N GLY A 446 1.42 -2.71 4.72
CA GLY A 446 2.75 -2.83 5.30
C GLY A 446 3.69 -3.63 4.39
N ASN A 447 4.32 -4.64 4.97
CA ASN A 447 5.17 -5.58 4.25
C ASN A 447 4.37 -6.68 3.50
N GLU A 448 3.04 -6.73 3.64
CA GLU A 448 2.19 -7.56 2.78
C GLU A 448 1.88 -6.83 1.46
N ARG A 449 2.02 -7.54 0.34
CA ARG A 449 1.45 -7.19 -0.97
C ARG A 449 0.28 -8.12 -1.22
N MET A 450 -0.93 -7.62 -1.06
CA MET A 450 -2.15 -8.42 -1.13
C MET A 450 -2.68 -8.50 -2.56
N PRO A 451 -2.96 -9.70 -3.10
CA PRO A 451 -3.68 -9.83 -4.36
C PRO A 451 -5.10 -9.29 -4.23
N VAL A 452 -5.46 -8.35 -5.09
CA VAL A 452 -6.84 -7.90 -5.30
C VAL A 452 -7.37 -8.53 -6.59
N ILE A 453 -8.51 -9.20 -6.48
CA ILE A 453 -9.16 -9.87 -7.60
C ILE A 453 -10.59 -9.31 -7.70
N MET A 454 -10.77 -8.42 -8.66
CA MET A 454 -12.03 -7.75 -8.96
C MET A 454 -12.86 -8.59 -9.93
N ALA A 455 -14.16 -8.70 -9.65
CA ALA A 455 -15.16 -9.07 -10.65
C ALA A 455 -16.20 -7.95 -10.66
N LEU A 456 -16.32 -7.19 -11.74
CA LEU A 456 -17.31 -6.11 -11.87
C LEU A 456 -18.39 -6.50 -12.89
N GLN A 457 -19.63 -6.07 -12.66
CA GLN A 457 -20.73 -6.22 -13.60
C GLN A 457 -21.48 -4.89 -13.75
N MET A 458 -21.60 -4.44 -14.98
CA MET A 458 -22.25 -3.19 -15.37
C MET A 458 -23.49 -3.47 -16.21
N VAL A 459 -24.58 -2.73 -15.97
CA VAL A 459 -25.82 -2.80 -16.78
C VAL A 459 -26.42 -1.39 -16.97
N PRO A 460 -26.93 -1.05 -18.17
CA PRO A 460 -27.71 0.16 -18.38
C PRO A 460 -28.99 0.19 -17.51
N PRO A 461 -29.43 1.38 -17.04
CA PRO A 461 -30.70 1.53 -16.35
C PRO A 461 -31.90 1.29 -17.29
N PRO A 462 -33.04 0.75 -16.78
CA PRO A 462 -34.23 0.45 -17.57
C PRO A 462 -34.99 1.70 -18.01
N THR A 463 -34.74 2.81 -17.33
CA THR A 463 -35.25 4.15 -17.60
C THR A 463 -34.09 5.06 -17.96
N LEU A 464 -34.35 6.09 -18.75
CA LEU A 464 -33.38 7.17 -18.95
C LEU A 464 -32.92 7.70 -17.58
N PRO A 465 -31.61 7.76 -17.31
CA PRO A 465 -31.08 8.28 -16.05
C PRO A 465 -31.37 9.78 -15.94
N GLU A 466 -31.40 10.28 -14.70
CA GLU A 466 -31.21 11.72 -14.43
C GLU A 466 -29.79 12.14 -14.84
N GLU A 467 -29.56 13.45 -15.02
CA GLU A 467 -28.28 13.97 -15.52
C GLU A 467 -27.08 13.59 -14.64
N GLU A 468 -25.89 13.66 -15.22
CA GLU A 468 -24.61 13.35 -14.58
C GLU A 468 -24.36 14.27 -13.38
N ILE A 469 -24.44 13.70 -12.18
CA ILE A 469 -24.12 14.40 -10.93
C ILE A 469 -22.61 14.45 -10.81
N LEU A 470 -22.03 15.58 -11.22
CA LEU A 470 -20.64 15.92 -10.95
C LEU A 470 -20.42 16.14 -9.45
N ASP A 471 -19.21 15.87 -8.96
CA ASP A 471 -18.86 16.27 -7.60
C ASP A 471 -18.77 17.80 -7.49
N THR A 472 -19.17 18.32 -6.34
CA THR A 472 -19.15 19.75 -5.99
C THR A 472 -18.60 19.98 -4.58
N THR A 473 -17.94 18.97 -4.02
CA THR A 473 -17.39 18.93 -2.67
C THR A 473 -15.88 19.24 -2.75
N PRO A 474 -15.38 20.31 -2.11
CA PRO A 474 -13.95 20.51 -1.95
C PRO A 474 -13.33 19.48 -1.01
N PRO A 475 -12.05 19.09 -1.22
CA PRO A 475 -11.39 18.13 -0.35
C PRO A 475 -11.14 18.73 1.03
N GLU A 476 -11.45 17.97 2.10
CA GLU A 476 -11.25 18.38 3.49
C GLU A 476 -9.97 17.76 4.08
N VAL A 477 -9.23 18.51 4.90
CA VAL A 477 -8.08 17.97 5.66
C VAL A 477 -8.59 17.21 6.89
N LEU A 478 -8.55 15.88 6.86
CA LEU A 478 -9.07 15.01 7.94
C LEU A 478 -8.12 14.89 9.13
N SER A 479 -6.81 14.84 8.87
CA SER A 479 -5.75 14.86 9.87
C SER A 479 -4.41 15.31 9.30
N VAL A 480 -3.54 15.85 10.16
CA VAL A 480 -2.13 16.14 9.85
C VAL A 480 -1.23 15.45 10.87
N SER A 481 -0.45 14.48 10.41
CA SER A 481 0.70 13.95 11.14
C SER A 481 1.85 14.96 11.08
N PRO A 482 2.42 15.39 12.23
CA PRO A 482 2.36 14.71 13.53
C PRO A 482 1.48 15.41 14.58
N VAL A 483 0.59 16.30 14.17
CA VAL A 483 -0.21 17.16 15.05
C VAL A 483 -1.38 16.40 15.67
N ASP A 484 -2.02 15.51 14.92
CA ASP A 484 -3.26 14.81 15.31
C ASP A 484 -3.05 13.46 16.04
N MET A 485 -1.92 13.28 16.76
CA MET A 485 -1.66 12.09 17.61
C MET A 485 -2.57 11.97 18.87
N VAL A 486 -3.73 12.63 18.90
CA VAL A 486 -4.57 12.74 20.09
C VAL A 486 -5.49 11.53 20.24
N VAL A 487 -5.32 10.78 21.33
CA VAL A 487 -6.28 9.77 21.82
C VAL A 487 -7.32 10.42 22.74
N GLU A 488 -8.50 9.80 22.88
CA GLU A 488 -9.61 10.33 23.66
C GLU A 488 -9.23 10.74 25.11
N PRO A 489 -9.88 11.78 25.68
CA PRO A 489 -9.31 12.56 26.79
C PRO A 489 -9.11 11.82 28.13
N ASP A 490 -9.79 10.69 28.32
CA ASP A 490 -9.83 9.98 29.60
C ASP A 490 -8.56 9.13 29.88
N ASP A 491 -7.82 8.69 28.86
CA ASP A 491 -6.62 7.85 29.05
C ASP A 491 -5.29 8.64 29.00
N ILE A 492 -5.15 9.69 28.16
CA ILE A 492 -3.91 10.49 28.02
C ILE A 492 -4.18 11.98 27.69
N GLY A 493 -4.45 12.80 28.71
CA GLY A 493 -4.40 14.26 28.55
C GLY A 493 -2.96 14.78 28.37
N ASN A 494 -2.69 15.42 27.24
CA ASN A 494 -1.41 15.99 26.80
C ASN A 494 -0.34 14.94 26.43
N LEU A 495 -0.34 14.48 25.17
CA LEU A 495 0.84 13.88 24.54
C LEU A 495 1.82 14.96 24.05
N VAL A 496 3.03 14.51 23.69
CA VAL A 496 4.29 15.27 23.73
C VAL A 496 4.74 15.69 22.32
N ASP A 497 5.60 16.72 22.23
CA ASP A 497 6.38 17.12 21.04
C ASP A 497 6.81 15.89 20.20
N THR A 498 6.55 15.92 18.89
CA THR A 498 5.77 14.83 18.27
C THR A 498 6.50 14.00 17.20
N ARG A 499 7.69 14.42 16.76
CA ARG A 499 8.52 13.79 15.71
C ARG A 499 10.01 14.00 15.94
N MET A 500 10.81 13.14 15.30
CA MET A 500 12.24 13.37 15.09
C MET A 500 12.47 14.45 14.02
N ALA A 501 13.72 14.86 13.83
CA ALA A 501 14.07 15.95 12.92
C ALA A 501 13.82 15.63 11.43
N GLY A 502 14.30 14.49 10.93
CA GLY A 502 14.18 14.12 9.50
C GLY A 502 12.90 13.34 9.15
N ASP A 503 11.86 13.45 9.98
CA ASP A 503 10.66 12.61 9.89
C ASP A 503 9.60 13.27 8.99
N PRO A 504 8.97 12.55 8.03
CA PRO A 504 8.00 13.16 7.11
C PRO A 504 6.75 13.69 7.82
N ILE A 505 6.26 14.82 7.32
CA ILE A 505 4.97 15.42 7.70
C ILE A 505 3.91 14.90 6.73
N ILE A 506 2.80 14.37 7.23
CA ILE A 506 1.81 13.66 6.41
C ILE A 506 0.46 14.36 6.58
N ALA A 507 -0.22 14.68 5.48
CA ALA A 507 -1.59 15.21 5.52
C ALA A 507 -2.53 14.27 4.78
N TYR A 508 -3.70 14.03 5.39
CA TYR A 508 -4.70 13.08 4.94
C TYR A 508 -5.98 13.83 4.57
N PHE A 509 -6.48 13.63 3.35
CA PHE A 509 -7.64 14.33 2.81
C PHE A 509 -8.85 13.40 2.64
N SER A 510 -10.06 13.96 2.52
CA SER A 510 -11.32 13.24 2.24
C SER A 510 -11.25 12.39 0.97
N GLU A 511 -10.51 12.86 -0.03
CA GLU A 511 -10.50 12.33 -1.38
C GLU A 511 -9.21 12.65 -2.14
N PRO A 512 -8.98 12.03 -3.31
CA PRO A 512 -7.80 12.27 -4.11
C PRO A 512 -7.71 13.72 -4.62
N LEU A 513 -6.51 14.27 -4.54
CA LEU A 513 -6.19 15.65 -4.91
C LEU A 513 -5.63 15.72 -6.33
N ASP A 514 -5.68 16.91 -6.92
CA ASP A 514 -4.83 17.26 -8.06
C ASP A 514 -3.37 17.50 -7.58
N PRO A 515 -2.37 16.68 -7.99
CA PRO A 515 -1.01 16.75 -7.48
C PRO A 515 -0.29 18.08 -7.73
N ASP A 516 -0.60 18.79 -8.82
CA ASP A 516 0.09 20.02 -9.18
C ASP A 516 -0.49 21.23 -8.43
N THR A 517 -1.75 21.16 -7.97
CA THR A 517 -2.32 22.18 -7.05
C THR A 517 -1.75 22.14 -5.64
N VAL A 518 -1.30 20.98 -5.15
CA VAL A 518 -0.83 20.80 -3.76
C VAL A 518 0.43 21.62 -3.46
N ARG A 519 1.42 21.61 -4.36
CA ARG A 519 2.81 22.00 -4.07
C ARG A 519 3.00 23.49 -3.73
N ASP A 520 2.14 24.37 -4.23
CA ASP A 520 2.18 25.81 -3.90
C ASP A 520 1.35 26.16 -2.64
N HIS A 521 0.32 25.37 -2.33
CA HIS A 521 -0.67 25.66 -1.29
C HIS A 521 -0.40 24.96 0.05
N PHE A 522 0.22 23.78 0.05
CA PHE A 522 0.78 23.16 1.25
C PHE A 522 2.23 23.62 1.45
N TYR A 523 2.63 23.99 2.67
CA TYR A 523 4.04 24.21 3.01
C TYR A 523 4.31 24.23 4.51
N VAL A 524 5.56 23.97 4.89
CA VAL A 524 6.02 24.01 6.29
C VAL A 524 6.82 25.28 6.54
N VAL A 525 6.62 25.91 7.71
CA VAL A 525 7.28 27.15 8.14
C VAL A 525 8.02 26.91 9.45
N GLY A 526 9.33 27.16 9.45
CA GLY A 526 10.19 27.18 10.64
C GLY A 526 10.55 28.60 11.08
N PRO A 527 11.51 28.76 12.02
CA PRO A 527 11.95 30.07 12.50
C PRO A 527 12.53 30.99 11.40
N GLU A 528 13.20 30.42 10.39
CA GLU A 528 13.88 31.19 9.34
C GLU A 528 13.01 31.47 8.10
N GLY A 529 11.91 30.73 7.88
CA GLY A 529 11.04 30.88 6.71
C GLY A 529 10.31 29.59 6.30
N LYS A 530 9.95 29.47 5.01
CA LYS A 530 9.52 28.18 4.44
C LYS A 530 10.68 27.18 4.51
N VAL A 531 10.41 25.97 4.95
CA VAL A 531 11.36 24.85 4.95
C VAL A 531 11.48 24.29 3.52
N PRO A 532 12.70 24.03 2.99
CA PRO A 532 12.88 23.32 1.73
C PRO A 532 12.56 21.83 1.90
N GLY A 533 11.96 21.23 0.89
CA GLY A 533 11.54 19.83 0.94
C GLY A 533 10.70 19.42 -0.25
N ARG A 534 10.34 18.14 -0.24
CA ARG A 534 9.78 17.40 -1.37
C ARG A 534 8.36 16.90 -1.06
N TYR A 535 7.68 16.32 -2.05
CA TYR A 535 6.22 16.11 -2.04
C TYR A 535 5.81 14.79 -2.71
N ASP A 536 5.74 13.69 -1.95
CA ASP A 536 5.16 12.42 -2.44
C ASP A 536 3.62 12.43 -2.34
N MET A 537 2.96 12.16 -3.47
CA MET A 537 1.50 12.14 -3.60
C MET A 537 0.97 10.70 -3.60
N TYR A 538 0.49 10.27 -2.43
CA TYR A 538 -0.05 8.93 -2.18
C TYR A 538 -1.55 8.97 -1.83
N HIS A 539 -2.32 9.54 -2.76
CA HIS A 539 -3.78 9.74 -2.78
C HIS A 539 -4.59 8.85 -1.81
N PRO A 540 -5.36 9.44 -0.87
CA PRO A 540 -5.59 10.86 -0.58
C PRO A 540 -4.56 11.43 0.44
N LYS A 541 -3.40 10.79 0.57
CA LYS A 541 -2.32 11.21 1.47
C LYS A 541 -1.27 12.00 0.68
N MET A 542 -0.68 13.01 1.29
CA MET A 542 0.59 13.59 0.84
C MET A 542 1.64 13.48 1.95
N TYR A 543 2.89 13.26 1.57
CA TYR A 543 4.06 13.37 2.44
C TYR A 543 4.84 14.62 2.05
N PHE A 544 5.30 15.38 3.04
CA PHE A 544 6.31 16.42 2.90
C PHE A 544 7.58 15.96 3.60
N GLU A 545 8.64 15.79 2.82
CA GLU A 545 9.96 15.35 3.29
C GLU A 545 10.93 16.55 3.25
N PRO A 546 11.37 17.05 4.42
CA PRO A 546 12.39 18.10 4.48
C PRO A 546 13.67 17.68 3.74
N ASP A 547 14.26 18.58 2.94
CA ASP A 547 15.52 18.29 2.22
C ASP A 547 16.71 18.11 3.19
N GLU A 548 16.61 18.68 4.39
CA GLU A 548 17.53 18.55 5.51
C GLU A 548 16.70 18.29 6.79
N PRO A 549 17.16 17.48 7.75
CA PRO A 549 16.46 17.26 9.01
C PRO A 549 16.10 18.58 9.74
N LEU A 550 14.86 18.69 10.21
CA LEU A 550 14.35 19.86 10.90
C LEU A 550 15.16 20.21 12.16
N ASP A 551 15.28 21.50 12.49
CA ASP A 551 15.94 21.96 13.70
C ASP A 551 15.35 21.25 14.94
N PRO A 552 16.19 20.82 15.90
CA PRO A 552 15.74 20.19 17.14
C PRO A 552 15.07 21.19 18.08
N ASP A 553 14.22 20.68 18.99
CA ASP A 553 13.47 21.44 20.00
C ASP A 553 12.67 22.66 19.43
N THR A 554 12.37 22.65 18.14
CA THR A 554 11.94 23.83 17.39
C THR A 554 10.48 23.75 16.98
N ILE A 555 9.78 24.87 17.08
CA ILE A 555 8.37 24.99 16.73
C ILE A 555 8.23 25.24 15.23
N TYR A 556 7.52 24.35 14.55
CA TYR A 556 7.18 24.44 13.14
C TYR A 556 5.66 24.58 12.94
N ARG A 557 5.27 25.23 11.84
CA ARG A 557 3.87 25.36 11.44
C ARG A 557 3.66 24.82 10.04
N VAL A 558 2.83 23.80 9.91
CA VAL A 558 2.24 23.37 8.65
C VAL A 558 1.15 24.37 8.27
N VAL A 559 1.19 24.85 7.03
CA VAL A 559 0.19 25.75 6.47
C VAL A 559 -0.44 25.07 5.25
N VAL A 560 -1.77 25.08 5.21
CA VAL A 560 -2.57 24.70 4.04
C VAL A 560 -3.35 25.94 3.62
N GLU A 561 -2.98 26.54 2.50
CA GLU A 561 -3.71 27.66 1.89
C GLU A 561 -4.89 27.14 1.06
N PRO A 562 -5.97 27.93 0.87
CA PRO A 562 -7.03 27.59 -0.07
C PRO A 562 -6.52 27.64 -1.52
N GLY A 563 -6.85 26.62 -2.31
CA GLY A 563 -6.42 26.47 -3.71
C GLY A 563 -5.90 25.08 -4.09
N ILE A 564 -5.84 24.13 -3.15
CA ILE A 564 -5.75 22.70 -3.45
C ILE A 564 -7.09 22.22 -4.00
N GLU A 565 -7.10 21.51 -5.14
CA GLU A 565 -8.30 20.99 -5.79
C GLU A 565 -8.39 19.45 -5.69
N ASP A 566 -9.59 18.87 -5.78
CA ASP A 566 -9.78 17.44 -6.04
C ASP A 566 -9.61 17.11 -7.54
N ILE A 567 -9.69 15.84 -7.90
CA ILE A 567 -9.66 15.38 -9.31
C ILE A 567 -10.83 15.98 -10.16
N SER A 568 -11.85 16.54 -9.52
CA SER A 568 -13.02 17.16 -10.17
C SER A 568 -12.91 18.69 -10.34
N GLY A 569 -11.83 19.33 -9.84
CA GLY A 569 -11.64 20.80 -9.88
C GLY A 569 -12.34 21.58 -8.74
N ASN A 570 -12.68 20.93 -7.63
CA ASN A 570 -13.28 21.55 -6.46
C ASN A 570 -12.19 22.09 -5.51
N ALA A 571 -11.94 23.40 -5.55
CA ALA A 571 -10.92 24.04 -4.71
C ALA A 571 -11.31 24.19 -3.23
N THR A 572 -10.37 23.83 -2.34
CA THR A 572 -10.34 24.23 -0.92
C THR A 572 -10.54 25.74 -0.75
N THR A 573 -11.37 26.14 0.22
CA THR A 573 -11.79 27.55 0.39
C THR A 573 -11.36 28.20 1.71
N GLU A 574 -10.86 27.43 2.68
CA GLU A 574 -10.35 27.93 3.97
C GLU A 574 -8.84 27.66 4.11
N ARG A 575 -8.16 28.47 4.94
CA ARG A 575 -6.75 28.30 5.30
C ARG A 575 -6.67 27.56 6.63
N HIS A 576 -5.92 26.47 6.66
CA HIS A 576 -5.64 25.71 7.88
C HIS A 576 -4.18 25.93 8.32
N GLU A 577 -3.95 26.01 9.63
CA GLU A 577 -2.62 26.11 10.20
C GLU A 577 -2.48 25.16 11.39
N TYR A 578 -1.49 24.28 11.34
CA TYR A 578 -1.23 23.26 12.36
C TYR A 578 0.18 23.46 12.92
N THR A 579 0.33 23.48 14.24
CA THR A 579 1.63 23.74 14.89
C THR A 579 2.10 22.50 15.63
N PHE A 580 3.36 22.12 15.42
CA PHE A 580 4.04 21.07 16.17
C PHE A 580 5.42 21.55 16.62
N LYS A 581 6.08 20.76 17.47
CA LYS A 581 7.45 20.97 17.90
C LYS A 581 8.23 19.67 17.70
N THR A 582 9.45 19.78 17.16
CA THR A 582 10.39 18.66 17.04
C THR A 582 10.92 18.27 18.42
N MET A 583 11.31 17.01 18.59
CA MET A 583 12.05 16.58 19.78
C MET A 583 13.45 17.23 19.83
N PRO A 584 14.11 17.25 21.01
CA PRO A 584 15.52 17.59 21.12
C PRO A 584 16.44 16.77 20.20
N TYR A 585 17.64 17.28 19.97
CA TYR A 585 18.60 16.70 19.03
C TYR A 585 19.03 15.30 19.49
N GLN A 586 19.14 14.38 18.54
CA GLN A 586 19.62 13.02 18.79
C GLN A 586 20.99 12.75 18.18
N GLY A 587 21.57 13.68 17.41
CA GLY A 587 22.99 13.60 17.05
C GLY A 587 23.88 14.02 18.22
N SER A 588 25.16 13.62 18.20
CA SER A 588 26.14 14.05 19.18
C SER A 588 27.55 14.05 18.60
N ALA A 589 28.26 15.17 18.77
CA ALA A 589 29.69 15.28 18.45
C ALA A 589 30.61 14.67 19.53
N THR A 590 30.05 14.11 20.61
CA THR A 590 30.81 13.51 21.73
C THR A 590 30.41 12.09 22.11
N GLU A 591 29.19 11.67 21.78
CA GLU A 591 28.69 10.30 22.01
C GLU A 591 28.46 9.63 20.66
N PRO A 592 29.06 8.45 20.39
CA PRO A 592 28.89 7.79 19.10
C PRO A 592 27.45 7.34 18.87
N MET A 593 27.08 7.28 17.60
CA MET A 593 25.89 6.55 17.18
C MET A 593 26.07 5.06 17.46
N ARG A 594 25.03 4.41 18.02
CA ARG A 594 25.02 3.00 18.40
C ARG A 594 23.93 2.26 17.63
N LEU A 595 24.15 0.99 17.31
CA LEU A 595 23.16 0.13 16.65
C LEU A 595 22.26 -0.54 17.71
N LEU A 596 21.07 0.01 17.93
CA LEU A 596 20.17 -0.38 19.02
C LEU A 596 19.27 -1.58 18.68
N ALA A 597 18.95 -1.83 17.41
CA ALA A 597 18.25 -3.05 17.00
C ALA A 597 18.60 -3.41 15.56
N THR A 598 18.48 -4.69 15.21
CA THR A 598 18.79 -5.22 13.88
C THR A 598 17.84 -6.33 13.47
N VAL A 599 17.63 -6.46 12.17
CA VAL A 599 16.67 -7.40 11.59
C VAL A 599 17.35 -8.15 10.45
N PRO A 600 17.51 -9.48 10.56
CA PRO A 600 17.35 -10.26 11.80
C PRO A 600 18.37 -9.85 12.89
N THR A 601 18.12 -10.26 14.14
CA THR A 601 19.04 -10.06 15.27
C THR A 601 20.39 -10.77 15.04
N ARG A 602 21.45 -10.25 15.64
CA ARG A 602 22.77 -10.91 15.79
C ARG A 602 22.76 -12.10 16.79
N GLU A 603 21.97 -13.14 16.50
CA GLU A 603 21.89 -14.38 17.29
C GLU A 603 22.58 -15.58 16.62
N THR A 604 22.76 -16.68 17.37
CA THR A 604 23.15 -17.97 16.80
C THR A 604 21.96 -18.65 16.12
N ASN A 605 22.06 -18.88 14.80
CA ASN A 605 21.01 -19.46 13.95
C ASN A 605 19.80 -18.52 13.72
N SER A 606 20.04 -17.21 13.62
CA SER A 606 19.05 -16.24 13.16
C SER A 606 18.36 -16.66 11.86
N ILE A 607 17.10 -16.28 11.70
CA ILE A 607 16.30 -16.56 10.51
C ILE A 607 15.57 -15.30 10.03
N MET A 608 15.37 -15.20 8.71
CA MET A 608 14.59 -14.12 8.09
C MET A 608 13.72 -14.69 6.96
N PRO A 609 12.42 -14.37 6.87
CA PRO A 609 11.61 -14.75 5.72
C PRO A 609 12.07 -14.10 4.42
N ARG A 610 11.94 -14.79 3.27
CA ARG A 610 12.37 -14.22 1.98
C ARG A 610 11.63 -12.96 1.52
N ASN A 611 10.44 -12.71 2.07
CA ASN A 611 9.64 -11.52 1.79
C ASN A 611 9.88 -10.39 2.81
N TYR A 612 10.81 -10.56 3.75
CA TYR A 612 11.26 -9.50 4.64
C TYR A 612 12.50 -8.81 4.06
N LEU A 613 12.78 -7.62 4.57
CA LEU A 613 13.99 -6.85 4.29
C LEU A 613 14.92 -6.94 5.51
N PRO A 614 16.26 -6.86 5.34
CA PRO A 614 17.15 -6.53 6.43
C PRO A 614 16.93 -5.08 6.87
N GLU A 615 16.71 -4.86 8.18
CA GLU A 615 16.37 -3.55 8.77
C GLU A 615 17.35 -3.21 9.92
N PHE A 616 17.76 -1.96 10.02
CA PHE A 616 18.80 -1.46 10.94
C PHE A 616 18.28 -0.26 11.71
N TYR A 617 18.53 -0.17 13.02
CA TYR A 617 18.00 0.91 13.85
C TYR A 617 19.07 1.54 14.75
N PHE A 618 19.27 2.84 14.59
CA PHE A 618 20.37 3.61 15.15
C PHE A 618 19.91 4.51 16.30
N SER A 619 20.79 4.79 17.27
CA SER A 619 20.48 5.69 18.39
C SER A 619 20.44 7.17 18.02
N GLN A 620 20.86 7.53 16.80
CA GLN A 620 21.01 8.89 16.30
C GLN A 620 20.62 8.93 14.81
N ILE A 621 20.49 10.13 14.24
CA ILE A 621 20.21 10.32 12.80
C ILE A 621 21.47 10.03 11.99
N VAL A 622 21.32 9.19 10.98
CA VAL A 622 22.41 8.75 10.09
C VAL A 622 22.69 9.80 9.02
N ASP A 623 23.97 10.06 8.74
CA ASP A 623 24.41 10.79 7.56
C ASP A 623 24.22 9.89 6.32
N LEU A 624 23.32 10.29 5.42
CA LEU A 624 22.94 9.48 4.26
C LEU A 624 24.08 9.31 3.25
N ASP A 625 25.00 10.29 3.14
CA ASP A 625 26.18 10.19 2.27
C ASP A 625 27.18 9.12 2.78
N SER A 626 27.03 8.66 4.04
CA SER A 626 27.82 7.59 4.64
C SER A 626 27.26 6.17 4.41
N LEU A 627 26.04 6.03 3.86
CA LEU A 627 25.37 4.74 3.60
C LEU A 627 25.67 4.23 2.19
N ILE A 628 26.89 3.73 1.98
CA ILE A 628 27.40 3.29 0.68
C ILE A 628 27.32 1.77 0.57
N ASN A 629 26.40 1.26 -0.27
CA ASN A 629 26.32 -0.17 -0.58
C ASN A 629 27.64 -0.66 -1.22
N GLY A 630 28.22 -1.70 -0.64
CA GLY A 630 29.52 -2.29 -1.01
C GLY A 630 30.73 -1.69 -0.27
N GLU A 631 30.61 -0.54 0.40
CA GLU A 631 31.73 0.11 1.12
C GLU A 631 31.50 0.29 2.64
N THR A 632 30.29 0.67 3.06
CA THR A 632 29.92 0.77 4.50
C THR A 632 28.79 -0.16 4.90
N PHE A 633 27.98 -0.61 3.93
CA PHE A 633 26.92 -1.60 4.08
C PHE A 633 27.10 -2.74 3.07
N MET A 634 26.96 -4.01 3.46
CA MET A 634 26.97 -5.15 2.52
C MET A 634 25.95 -6.23 2.88
N LEU A 635 25.36 -6.89 1.88
CA LEU A 635 24.72 -8.20 2.00
C LEU A 635 25.46 -9.23 1.12
N TYR A 636 25.63 -10.44 1.63
CA TYR A 636 26.26 -11.57 0.95
C TYR A 636 25.36 -12.81 1.04
N ASP A 637 25.28 -13.57 -0.05
CA ASP A 637 24.84 -14.96 -0.01
C ASP A 637 26.08 -15.84 0.24
N VAL A 638 26.18 -16.39 1.45
CA VAL A 638 27.31 -17.22 1.89
C VAL A 638 27.21 -18.64 1.29
N THR A 639 26.05 -19.00 0.75
CA THR A 639 25.78 -20.31 0.11
C THR A 639 26.18 -20.29 -1.36
N ALA A 640 25.86 -19.21 -2.08
CA ALA A 640 26.30 -18.96 -3.45
C ALA A 640 27.76 -18.47 -3.50
N GLY A 641 28.19 -17.68 -2.51
CA GLY A 641 29.54 -17.11 -2.40
C GLY A 641 29.70 -15.74 -3.06
N GLU A 642 28.63 -14.93 -3.10
CA GLU A 642 28.59 -13.64 -3.81
C GLU A 642 27.97 -12.52 -2.96
N MET A 643 28.24 -11.27 -3.34
CA MET A 643 27.60 -10.08 -2.78
C MET A 643 26.26 -9.87 -3.47
N ILE A 644 25.21 -9.57 -2.69
CA ILE A 644 23.87 -9.31 -3.19
C ILE A 644 23.70 -7.80 -3.42
N PRO A 645 23.39 -7.36 -4.65
CA PRO A 645 23.04 -5.97 -4.90
C PRO A 645 21.67 -5.63 -4.27
N GLY A 646 21.49 -4.36 -3.94
CA GLY A 646 20.25 -3.86 -3.38
C GLY A 646 20.24 -2.33 -3.22
N THR A 647 19.04 -1.78 -3.15
CA THR A 647 18.76 -0.38 -2.82
C THR A 647 18.79 -0.19 -1.29
N ILE A 648 19.21 0.99 -0.83
CA ILE A 648 19.16 1.38 0.58
C ILE A 648 18.04 2.41 0.73
N GLU A 649 16.98 2.07 1.48
CA GLU A 649 15.89 2.99 1.84
C GLU A 649 16.14 3.49 3.27
N SER A 650 16.03 4.80 3.53
CA SER A 650 16.42 5.39 4.82
C SER A 650 15.36 6.34 5.36
N TYR A 651 15.13 6.28 6.68
CA TYR A 651 14.02 6.93 7.37
C TYR A 651 14.51 7.51 8.71
N SER A 652 15.27 8.61 8.64
CA SER A 652 15.95 9.28 9.78
C SER A 652 16.95 8.43 10.57
N ILE A 653 16.45 7.49 11.36
CA ILE A 653 17.18 6.71 12.36
C ILE A 653 17.09 5.20 12.12
N PHE A 654 16.42 4.78 11.05
CA PHE A 654 16.42 3.40 10.62
C PHE A 654 16.57 3.29 9.11
N VAL A 655 17.18 2.19 8.69
CA VAL A 655 17.63 1.94 7.32
C VAL A 655 17.25 0.53 6.93
N ASP A 656 16.64 0.40 5.76
CA ASP A 656 16.25 -0.86 5.16
C ASP A 656 17.12 -1.16 3.95
N PHE A 657 17.41 -2.43 3.73
CA PHE A 657 18.02 -2.91 2.50
C PHE A 657 16.97 -3.63 1.66
N VAL A 658 16.79 -3.20 0.41
CA VAL A 658 15.96 -3.88 -0.59
C VAL A 658 16.87 -4.62 -1.55
N PRO A 659 17.10 -5.94 -1.39
CA PRO A 659 17.79 -6.73 -2.39
C PRO A 659 17.12 -6.58 -3.76
N ASP A 660 17.91 -6.53 -4.83
CA ASP A 660 17.42 -6.50 -6.22
C ASP A 660 16.45 -7.67 -6.51
N GLU A 661 16.70 -8.83 -5.90
CA GLU A 661 15.96 -10.10 -6.09
C GLU A 661 15.46 -10.67 -4.74
N GLU A 662 14.35 -11.41 -4.73
CA GLU A 662 13.86 -12.05 -3.49
C GLU A 662 14.85 -13.12 -2.96
N PRO A 663 15.40 -12.98 -1.73
CA PRO A 663 16.36 -13.95 -1.16
C PRO A 663 15.92 -15.42 -1.22
N ILE A 664 16.88 -16.34 -1.34
CA ILE A 664 16.60 -17.75 -1.62
C ILE A 664 16.35 -18.52 -0.32
N ALA A 665 15.19 -19.17 -0.22
CA ALA A 665 14.82 -19.96 0.95
C ALA A 665 15.75 -21.16 1.15
N GLY A 666 16.34 -21.26 2.34
CA GLY A 666 17.31 -22.28 2.72
C GLY A 666 18.78 -21.87 2.53
N HIS A 667 19.07 -20.71 1.93
CA HIS A 667 20.43 -20.17 1.87
C HIS A 667 20.80 -19.45 3.18
N LEU A 668 22.07 -19.57 3.56
CA LEU A 668 22.73 -18.75 4.57
C LEU A 668 23.17 -17.43 3.93
N TYR A 669 22.66 -16.33 4.47
CA TYR A 669 23.06 -14.97 4.14
C TYR A 669 23.87 -14.37 5.29
N ARG A 670 24.62 -13.33 4.96
CA ARG A 670 25.35 -12.50 5.90
C ARG A 670 25.21 -11.05 5.50
N TRP A 671 24.89 -10.15 6.43
CA TRP A 671 25.16 -8.73 6.24
C TRP A 671 26.28 -8.23 7.16
N GLU A 672 26.98 -7.20 6.71
CA GLU A 672 28.05 -6.52 7.44
C GLU A 672 27.84 -4.99 7.34
N ILE A 673 27.98 -4.28 8.46
CA ILE A 673 28.02 -2.79 8.52
C ILE A 673 29.30 -2.34 9.22
N THR A 674 29.90 -1.25 8.75
CA THR A 674 31.23 -0.80 9.19
C THR A 674 31.20 0.50 10.00
N GLU A 675 32.31 0.80 10.68
CA GLU A 675 32.59 2.10 11.30
C GLU A 675 32.59 3.30 10.33
N GLY A 676 32.47 3.07 9.01
CA GLY A 676 32.38 4.11 8.00
C GLY A 676 31.02 4.83 7.94
N VAL A 677 29.98 4.28 8.57
CA VAL A 677 28.68 4.96 8.73
C VAL A 677 28.79 6.01 9.84
N THR A 678 28.32 7.23 9.58
CA THR A 678 28.42 8.38 10.50
C THR A 678 27.07 8.95 10.91
N ASN A 679 27.02 9.66 12.03
CA ASN A 679 25.92 10.58 12.33
C ASN A 679 26.09 11.92 11.58
N LEU A 680 25.08 12.80 11.67
CA LEU A 680 25.12 14.14 11.07
C LEU A 680 26.30 15.03 11.54
N ASP A 681 26.88 14.76 12.71
CA ASP A 681 28.07 15.44 13.24
C ASP A 681 29.40 14.87 12.70
N GLY A 682 29.35 13.85 11.82
CA GLY A 682 30.52 13.18 11.23
C GLY A 682 31.23 12.19 12.17
N LEU A 683 30.55 11.74 13.24
CA LEU A 683 31.08 10.79 14.22
C LEU A 683 30.73 9.35 13.83
N ALA A 684 31.72 8.47 13.85
CA ALA A 684 31.60 7.08 13.43
C ALA A 684 30.67 6.24 14.33
N LEU A 685 30.00 5.27 13.71
CA LEU A 685 29.21 4.22 14.37
C LEU A 685 30.08 3.43 15.37
N ASP A 686 29.62 3.34 16.62
CA ASP A 686 30.08 2.39 17.64
C ASP A 686 29.53 0.99 17.28
N THR A 687 30.43 0.11 16.84
CA THR A 687 30.08 -1.19 16.23
C THR A 687 30.24 -2.40 17.18
N ASP A 688 30.89 -2.23 18.33
CA ASP A 688 30.99 -3.25 19.38
C ASP A 688 30.39 -2.85 20.74
N MET A 689 29.75 -1.66 20.81
CA MET A 689 28.99 -1.10 21.94
C MET A 689 29.87 -0.77 23.16
N ASP A 690 31.15 -0.42 22.95
CA ASP A 690 32.07 -0.05 24.03
C ASP A 690 31.99 1.44 24.44
N GLY A 691 31.28 2.26 23.66
CA GLY A 691 31.11 3.70 23.87
C GLY A 691 32.15 4.58 23.17
N VAL A 692 33.03 4.00 22.35
CA VAL A 692 33.98 4.73 21.50
C VAL A 692 33.53 4.68 20.03
N PRO A 693 33.64 5.79 19.26
CA PRO A 693 33.36 5.77 17.83
C PRO A 693 34.28 4.78 17.09
N GLY A 694 33.68 3.84 16.36
CA GLY A 694 34.36 2.90 15.46
C GLY A 694 34.19 1.42 15.83
N GLY A 695 35.15 0.60 15.41
CA GLY A 695 35.29 -0.81 15.83
C GLY A 695 35.32 -1.83 14.69
N PRO A 696 35.30 -3.14 15.02
CA PRO A 696 35.22 -4.20 14.01
C PRO A 696 33.82 -4.23 13.38
N PRO A 697 33.68 -4.49 12.05
CA PRO A 697 32.37 -4.54 11.40
C PRO A 697 31.35 -5.39 12.16
N TYR A 698 30.14 -4.87 12.32
CA TYR A 698 29.04 -5.58 12.94
C TYR A 698 28.45 -6.54 11.90
N VAL A 699 28.53 -7.84 12.20
CA VAL A 699 28.18 -8.93 11.27
C VAL A 699 27.00 -9.74 11.80
N VAL A 700 26.04 -10.07 10.93
CA VAL A 700 24.92 -10.97 11.23
C VAL A 700 24.84 -12.08 10.17
N ASP A 701 24.97 -13.33 10.62
CA ASP A 701 24.74 -14.55 9.83
C ASP A 701 23.29 -15.03 10.05
N PHE A 702 22.52 -15.25 8.99
CA PHE A 702 21.12 -15.68 9.08
C PHE A 702 20.68 -16.61 7.95
N THR A 703 19.78 -17.56 8.26
CA THR A 703 19.20 -18.46 7.24
C THR A 703 17.90 -17.88 6.72
N VAL A 704 17.76 -17.73 5.41
CA VAL A 704 16.48 -17.29 4.83
C VAL A 704 15.47 -18.43 4.84
N THR A 705 14.24 -18.14 5.24
CA THR A 705 13.11 -19.09 5.29
C THR A 705 12.10 -18.82 4.16
N PRO A 706 11.21 -19.77 3.85
CA PRO A 706 10.11 -19.56 2.90
C PRO A 706 9.22 -18.36 3.28
N PHE A 707 8.36 -17.95 2.35
CA PHE A 707 7.43 -16.81 2.53
C PHE A 707 6.72 -16.86 3.88
N SER A 708 6.85 -15.77 4.64
CA SER A 708 6.20 -15.57 5.92
C SER A 708 4.94 -14.73 5.74
N PRO A 709 3.80 -15.17 6.31
CA PRO A 709 2.59 -14.37 6.37
C PRO A 709 2.67 -13.24 7.41
N PHE A 710 3.71 -13.20 8.26
CA PHE A 710 3.83 -12.25 9.37
C PHE A 710 4.15 -10.83 8.88
N SER A 711 3.89 -9.83 9.72
CA SER A 711 4.33 -8.44 9.51
C SER A 711 5.46 -8.10 10.47
N GLN A 712 6.26 -7.14 10.06
CA GLN A 712 7.23 -6.49 10.92
C GLN A 712 6.88 -5.01 11.01
N THR A 713 6.74 -4.54 12.24
CA THR A 713 6.57 -3.13 12.56
C THR A 713 7.41 -2.80 13.78
N VAL A 714 7.50 -1.53 14.15
CA VAL A 714 8.50 -1.05 15.11
C VAL A 714 7.84 -0.10 16.09
N GLN A 715 7.99 -0.37 17.39
CA GLN A 715 7.39 0.42 18.45
C GLN A 715 8.40 1.39 19.06
N PHE A 716 7.99 2.66 19.21
CA PHE A 716 8.81 3.78 19.68
C PHE A 716 8.26 4.30 21.01
N THR A 717 9.13 4.44 22.02
CA THR A 717 8.81 5.11 23.27
C THR A 717 9.47 6.50 23.28
N TYR A 718 8.66 7.55 23.10
CA TYR A 718 9.11 8.95 23.12
C TYR A 718 9.10 9.55 24.55
N PRO A 719 10.19 10.20 25.02
CA PRO A 719 10.26 10.81 26.35
C PRO A 719 11.10 12.12 26.40
N TYR A 720 10.50 13.27 26.16
CA TYR A 720 11.24 14.54 26.07
C TYR A 720 10.50 15.73 26.73
N ALA A 721 11.16 16.85 27.04
CA ALA A 721 12.45 17.35 26.52
C ALA A 721 13.56 17.59 27.56
N ASP A 722 14.83 17.52 27.12
CA ASP A 722 15.96 18.16 27.81
C ASP A 722 15.72 19.68 27.78
N THR A 723 15.66 20.33 28.94
CA THR A 723 15.34 21.78 29.04
C THR A 723 16.55 22.66 29.35
N ASN A 724 17.76 22.11 29.58
CA ASN A 724 18.99 22.91 29.74
C ASN A 724 20.09 22.65 28.68
N ALA A 725 19.84 21.72 27.77
CA ALA A 725 20.62 21.41 26.58
C ALA A 725 22.08 21.01 26.88
N ASN A 726 22.24 20.08 27.82
CA ASN A 726 23.54 19.50 28.17
C ASN A 726 23.75 18.09 27.59
N GLY A 727 22.70 17.49 27.00
CA GLY A 727 22.70 16.11 26.48
C GLY A 727 22.04 15.09 27.42
N TRP A 728 21.55 15.54 28.58
CA TRP A 728 20.99 14.72 29.65
C TRP A 728 19.70 15.35 30.17
N LEU A 729 18.70 14.52 30.46
CA LEU A 729 17.46 14.95 31.10
C LEU A 729 17.73 15.32 32.58
N ASP A 730 17.45 16.57 32.96
CA ASP A 730 18.06 17.40 34.01
C ASP A 730 17.00 18.33 34.72
N PRO A 731 17.25 18.81 35.96
CA PRO A 731 16.21 19.43 36.82
C PRO A 731 15.56 20.77 36.42
N GLU A 732 15.77 21.36 35.25
CA GLU A 732 14.94 22.51 34.78
C GLU A 732 13.66 22.09 34.02
N GLU A 733 13.40 20.78 33.90
CA GLU A 733 12.39 20.18 33.01
C GLU A 733 10.96 20.09 33.56
N THR A 734 9.98 20.45 32.71
CA THR A 734 8.56 20.24 33.02
C THR A 734 8.04 18.90 32.49
N ALA A 735 7.98 17.92 33.40
CA ALA A 735 7.64 16.52 33.09
C ALA A 735 6.30 16.32 32.34
N THR A 736 6.37 15.66 31.18
CA THR A 736 5.29 14.85 30.63
C THR A 736 5.31 13.47 31.29
N LYS A 737 4.14 12.94 31.69
CA LYS A 737 4.06 11.71 32.53
C LYS A 737 4.03 10.43 31.70
N VAL A 738 4.89 10.34 30.71
CA VAL A 738 4.89 9.33 29.66
C VAL A 738 6.26 8.68 29.61
N ASN A 739 6.31 7.37 29.36
CA ASN A 739 7.54 6.56 29.30
C ASN A 739 8.46 6.68 30.52
N THR A 740 7.96 6.22 31.67
CA THR A 740 8.70 6.21 32.95
C THR A 740 8.76 4.84 33.62
N MET A 741 9.93 4.52 34.17
CA MET A 741 10.14 3.44 35.14
C MET A 741 10.50 4.05 36.52
N THR A 742 9.83 3.59 37.57
CA THR A 742 10.03 4.09 38.95
C THR A 742 10.30 2.94 39.91
N MET A 743 11.55 2.77 40.33
CA MET A 743 11.95 1.79 41.33
C MET A 743 11.67 2.34 42.74
N LYS A 744 10.72 1.75 43.48
CA LYS A 744 10.29 2.24 44.79
C LYS A 744 11.15 1.68 45.91
N SER A 745 12.43 2.06 45.87
CA SER A 745 13.46 1.70 46.85
C SER A 745 13.76 2.88 47.79
N PRO A 746 14.16 2.65 49.06
CA PRO A 746 14.73 3.70 49.90
C PRO A 746 16.09 4.24 49.42
N LEU A 747 16.66 3.65 48.36
CA LEU A 747 17.97 3.99 47.78
C LEU A 747 17.87 4.72 46.43
N ILE A 748 16.71 4.73 45.78
CA ILE A 748 16.48 5.29 44.44
C ILE A 748 15.29 6.24 44.54
N HIS A 749 15.50 7.52 44.19
CA HIS A 749 14.50 8.58 44.41
C HIS A 749 13.84 9.04 43.12
N ASP A 750 14.59 9.02 42.01
CA ASP A 750 14.20 9.63 40.73
C ASP A 750 13.65 8.56 39.75
N PRO A 751 12.69 8.91 38.87
CA PRO A 751 12.24 8.01 37.81
C PRO A 751 13.25 7.99 36.66
N ALA A 752 13.49 6.81 36.08
CA ALA A 752 14.11 6.72 34.76
C ALA A 752 13.06 7.03 33.69
N TYR A 753 13.35 7.92 32.75
CA TYR A 753 12.58 8.05 31.51
C TYR A 753 13.19 7.14 30.45
N VAL A 754 12.37 6.52 29.59
CA VAL A 754 12.81 5.46 28.66
C VAL A 754 12.56 5.84 27.22
N LEU A 755 13.63 6.19 26.51
CA LEU A 755 13.70 6.39 25.07
C LEU A 755 13.96 5.07 24.36
N GLY A 756 13.48 4.95 23.14
CA GLY A 756 14.04 4.01 22.18
C GLY A 756 12.97 3.36 21.35
N PHE A 757 13.40 2.42 20.53
CA PHE A 757 12.53 1.61 19.71
C PHE A 757 12.87 0.14 19.89
N PHE A 758 11.94 -0.71 19.50
CA PHE A 758 12.19 -2.13 19.36
C PHE A 758 11.32 -2.66 18.21
N PRO A 759 11.91 -3.34 17.21
CA PRO A 759 11.14 -4.04 16.21
C PRO A 759 10.32 -5.16 16.85
N ILE A 760 9.13 -5.37 16.29
CA ILE A 760 8.19 -6.40 16.72
C ILE A 760 7.71 -7.22 15.52
N SER A 761 7.70 -8.54 15.68
CA SER A 761 7.19 -9.48 14.67
C SER A 761 5.78 -9.90 15.04
N ALA A 762 4.80 -9.56 14.19
CA ALA A 762 3.39 -9.90 14.37
C ALA A 762 3.07 -11.25 13.71
N TYR A 763 2.94 -12.31 14.51
CA TYR A 763 2.73 -13.67 14.03
C TYR A 763 1.27 -13.94 13.67
N ARG A 764 1.06 -14.94 12.80
CA ARG A 764 -0.28 -15.42 12.41
C ARG A 764 -1.13 -15.73 13.65
N LEU A 765 -2.42 -15.35 13.54
CA LEU A 765 -3.45 -15.65 14.52
C LEU A 765 -3.36 -17.09 15.07
N ALA A 766 -3.31 -17.19 16.39
CA ALA A 766 -3.34 -18.41 17.16
C ALA A 766 -4.59 -18.43 18.07
N MET A 767 -4.83 -19.57 18.72
CA MET A 767 -5.78 -19.64 19.84
C MET A 767 -5.01 -19.61 21.16
N ASN A 768 -5.63 -19.05 22.21
CA ASN A 768 -5.16 -19.20 23.59
C ASN A 768 -5.68 -20.53 24.21
N GLU A 769 -5.34 -20.83 25.47
CA GLU A 769 -5.81 -22.04 26.15
C GLU A 769 -7.34 -22.11 26.34
N ALA A 770 -8.03 -20.96 26.30
CA ALA A 770 -9.49 -20.86 26.37
C ALA A 770 -10.17 -21.02 24.99
N SER A 771 -9.40 -21.20 23.90
CA SER A 771 -9.87 -21.25 22.51
C SER A 771 -10.40 -19.91 21.97
N GLU A 772 -9.88 -18.81 22.50
CA GLU A 772 -10.14 -17.44 22.05
C GLU A 772 -9.01 -16.99 21.09
N PRO A 773 -9.33 -16.18 20.05
CA PRO A 773 -8.34 -15.71 19.08
C PRO A 773 -7.35 -14.72 19.72
N ARG A 774 -6.06 -14.97 19.48
CA ARG A 774 -4.95 -14.06 19.81
C ARG A 774 -4.00 -13.90 18.62
N LEU A 775 -3.42 -12.72 18.46
CA LEU A 775 -2.31 -12.48 17.55
C LEU A 775 -1.03 -12.35 18.38
N PRO A 776 -0.15 -13.36 18.40
CA PRO A 776 1.10 -13.28 19.15
C PRO A 776 2.03 -12.28 18.48
N VAL A 777 2.65 -11.41 19.26
CA VAL A 777 3.70 -10.49 18.81
C VAL A 777 4.96 -10.80 19.62
N ALA A 778 6.09 -11.08 18.98
CA ALA A 778 7.38 -11.14 19.69
C ALA A 778 8.10 -9.81 19.56
N VAL A 779 8.79 -9.41 20.62
CA VAL A 779 9.83 -8.39 20.54
C VAL A 779 11.06 -9.02 19.89
N VAL A 780 11.67 -8.33 18.94
CA VAL A 780 12.96 -8.75 18.36
C VAL A 780 14.01 -8.78 19.49
N PRO A 781 14.58 -9.95 19.83
CA PRO A 781 15.48 -10.08 20.98
C PRO A 781 16.71 -9.18 20.85
N HIS A 782 17.30 -8.82 21.98
CA HIS A 782 18.51 -7.98 22.05
C HIS A 782 18.33 -6.60 21.38
N SER A 783 17.08 -6.13 21.24
CA SER A 783 16.77 -4.72 20.97
C SER A 783 17.05 -3.90 22.23
N TYR A 784 17.57 -2.68 22.05
CA TYR A 784 17.99 -1.80 23.13
C TYR A 784 17.15 -0.51 23.21
N GLN A 785 16.76 -0.15 24.44
CA GLN A 785 16.21 1.15 24.78
C GLN A 785 17.23 1.95 25.62
N ILE A 786 17.19 3.28 25.56
CA ILE A 786 18.06 4.19 26.31
C ILE A 786 17.23 4.84 27.43
N GLY A 787 17.59 4.55 28.68
CA GLY A 787 17.05 5.18 29.86
C GLY A 787 17.92 6.33 30.38
N THR A 788 17.29 7.34 30.96
CA THR A 788 18.00 8.45 31.64
C THR A 788 18.86 7.96 32.79
N SER A 789 19.80 8.79 33.23
CA SER A 789 20.51 8.54 34.48
C SER A 789 19.58 8.59 35.70
N VAL A 790 20.01 7.93 36.78
CA VAL A 790 19.26 7.77 38.03
C VAL A 790 20.21 7.93 39.22
N SER A 791 19.78 8.67 40.23
CA SER A 791 20.60 8.92 41.42
C SER A 791 20.37 7.89 42.54
N VAL A 792 21.46 7.43 43.16
CA VAL A 792 21.46 6.44 44.24
C VAL A 792 21.92 7.06 45.56
N SER A 793 21.15 6.83 46.62
CA SER A 793 21.46 7.25 47.99
C SER A 793 21.78 6.05 48.89
N LEU A 794 22.93 6.09 49.56
CA LEU A 794 23.34 5.07 50.54
C LEU A 794 22.85 5.37 51.97
N SER A 795 21.92 6.31 52.13
CA SER A 795 21.43 6.76 53.43
C SER A 795 20.31 5.87 53.97
N LEU A 796 20.60 5.05 54.99
CA LEU A 796 19.61 4.17 55.63
C LEU A 796 18.63 4.92 56.57
N GLY A 797 17.87 5.85 55.99
CA GLY A 797 16.60 6.38 56.47
C GLY A 797 16.64 7.69 57.26
N GLY A 798 15.67 8.60 57.03
CA GLY A 798 15.53 9.75 57.93
C GLY A 798 14.72 11.00 57.57
N LYS A 799 13.81 11.01 56.58
CA LYS A 799 12.96 12.15 56.15
C LYS A 799 13.69 13.40 55.63
N ALA A 800 13.17 13.91 54.51
CA ALA A 800 13.77 14.93 53.65
C ALA A 800 15.01 14.37 52.95
N ASP A 801 14.74 13.74 51.81
CA ASP A 801 15.73 13.01 51.05
C ASP A 801 16.69 14.04 50.39
N PRO A 802 18.02 13.93 50.60
CA PRO A 802 18.97 14.63 49.76
C PRO A 802 18.99 13.99 48.36
N PRO A 803 19.44 14.71 47.31
CA PRO A 803 19.74 14.08 46.03
C PRO A 803 20.74 12.92 46.20
N GLY A 804 20.71 11.95 45.29
CA GLY A 804 21.61 10.80 45.33
C GLY A 804 23.09 11.20 45.41
N LEU A 805 23.86 10.38 46.11
CA LEU A 805 25.30 10.59 46.34
C LEU A 805 26.17 10.01 45.22
N LEU A 806 25.58 9.18 44.36
CA LEU A 806 26.21 8.56 43.20
C LEU A 806 25.21 8.59 42.03
N ASP A 807 25.70 8.99 40.87
CA ASP A 807 25.00 8.91 39.60
C ASP A 807 25.25 7.53 38.96
N MET A 808 24.22 6.90 38.39
CA MET A 808 24.34 5.64 37.64
C MET A 808 24.89 5.82 36.22
N GLY A 809 24.87 7.03 35.67
CA GLY A 809 25.03 7.23 34.22
C GLY A 809 23.80 6.73 33.46
N PRO A 810 23.80 6.77 32.11
CA PRO A 810 22.70 6.30 31.29
C PRO A 810 22.41 4.82 31.53
N MET A 811 21.15 4.42 31.33
CA MET A 811 20.69 3.06 31.51
C MET A 811 20.42 2.43 30.14
N LEU A 812 21.30 1.56 29.65
CA LEU A 812 21.02 0.73 28.48
C LEU A 812 20.08 -0.41 28.89
N ILE A 813 18.91 -0.50 28.28
CA ILE A 813 17.85 -1.47 28.62
C ILE A 813 17.73 -2.48 27.48
N GLU A 814 18.18 -3.70 27.73
CA GLU A 814 18.22 -4.79 26.75
C GLU A 814 16.96 -5.64 26.86
N LEU A 815 16.22 -5.79 25.76
CA LEU A 815 14.99 -6.58 25.70
C LEU A 815 15.32 -8.06 25.53
N GLN A 816 15.07 -8.83 26.59
CA GLN A 816 15.54 -10.20 26.75
C GLN A 816 14.79 -11.17 25.82
N PRO A 817 15.45 -12.26 25.37
CA PRO A 817 14.81 -13.32 24.59
C PRO A 817 13.55 -13.88 25.25
N ASN A 818 12.56 -14.24 24.43
CA ASN A 818 11.19 -14.62 24.85
C ASN A 818 10.33 -13.46 25.39
N SER A 819 10.70 -12.20 25.13
CA SER A 819 9.78 -11.06 25.32
C SER A 819 8.68 -11.07 24.25
N TRP A 820 7.41 -11.00 24.66
CA TRP A 820 6.25 -11.05 23.78
C TRP A 820 5.12 -10.13 24.22
N THR A 821 4.13 -9.96 23.36
CA THR A 821 2.87 -9.26 23.60
C THR A 821 1.77 -10.00 22.86
N ASP A 822 0.79 -10.55 23.57
CA ASP A 822 -0.38 -11.15 22.91
C ASP A 822 -1.43 -10.08 22.68
N VAL A 823 -1.80 -9.86 21.42
CA VAL A 823 -2.94 -9.00 21.06
C VAL A 823 -4.22 -9.83 21.13
N VAL A 824 -5.20 -9.36 21.91
CA VAL A 824 -6.48 -10.03 22.18
C VAL A 824 -7.64 -9.04 22.19
N GLN A 825 -8.86 -9.53 22.00
CA GLN A 825 -10.06 -8.73 22.24
C GLN A 825 -10.38 -8.67 23.74
N SER A 826 -10.52 -7.47 24.29
CA SER A 826 -10.85 -7.25 25.69
C SER A 826 -12.34 -7.48 26.00
N ALA A 827 -12.67 -7.59 27.29
CA ALA A 827 -14.07 -7.74 27.74
C ALA A 827 -14.96 -6.52 27.46
N ASP A 828 -14.36 -5.36 27.16
CA ASP A 828 -15.00 -4.13 26.66
C ASP A 828 -14.98 -4.03 25.12
N ASN A 829 -14.69 -5.14 24.42
CA ASN A 829 -14.64 -5.31 22.94
C ASN A 829 -13.54 -4.53 22.20
N LEU A 830 -12.58 -3.94 22.91
CA LEU A 830 -11.48 -3.15 22.36
C LEU A 830 -10.19 -3.99 22.28
N LEU A 831 -9.13 -3.47 21.64
CA LEU A 831 -7.83 -4.13 21.64
C LEU A 831 -7.13 -4.01 23.00
N GLN A 832 -6.68 -5.17 23.50
CA GLN A 832 -5.79 -5.33 24.64
C GLN A 832 -4.49 -6.00 24.18
N ALA A 833 -3.38 -5.61 24.80
CA ALA A 833 -2.06 -6.17 24.60
C ALA A 833 -1.57 -6.73 25.94
N ASP A 834 -1.52 -8.05 26.08
CA ASP A 834 -0.92 -8.68 27.25
C ASP A 834 0.60 -8.72 27.07
N VAL A 835 1.24 -7.63 27.48
CA VAL A 835 2.69 -7.40 27.34
C VAL A 835 3.46 -8.20 28.38
N ASN A 836 4.43 -8.98 27.94
CA ASN A 836 5.33 -9.75 28.78
C ASN A 836 6.77 -9.56 28.32
N ILE A 837 7.44 -8.54 28.87
CA ILE A 837 8.80 -8.16 28.48
C ILE A 837 9.78 -8.55 29.60
N GLY A 838 10.83 -9.27 29.24
CA GLY A 838 12.05 -9.37 30.03
C GLY A 838 12.98 -8.21 29.68
N MET A 839 13.57 -7.57 30.67
CA MET A 839 14.54 -6.49 30.51
C MET A 839 15.77 -6.79 31.36
N GLU A 840 16.95 -6.64 30.77
CA GLU A 840 18.21 -6.49 31.49
C GLU A 840 18.63 -5.02 31.40
N PHE A 841 19.34 -4.54 32.43
CA PHE A 841 19.76 -3.15 32.54
C PHE A 841 21.28 -3.13 32.65
N ASN A 842 21.92 -2.29 31.87
CA ASN A 842 23.34 -2.01 31.97
C ASN A 842 23.52 -0.51 32.20
N VAL A 843 24.45 -0.13 33.08
CA VAL A 843 24.68 1.29 33.41
C VAL A 843 26.14 1.67 33.21
N GLU A 844 26.38 2.85 32.63
CA GLU A 844 27.74 3.25 32.24
C GLU A 844 28.67 3.50 33.45
N ASN A 845 28.11 3.74 34.65
CA ASN A 845 28.89 3.70 35.88
C ASN A 845 29.32 2.26 36.21
N SER A 846 30.46 1.85 35.67
CA SER A 846 31.09 0.52 35.86
C SER A 846 31.18 0.03 37.31
N LEU A 847 31.29 0.92 38.31
CA LEU A 847 31.22 0.52 39.71
C LEU A 847 29.82 0.03 40.07
N LEU A 848 28.78 0.79 39.74
CA LEU A 848 27.39 0.43 40.03
C LEU A 848 26.92 -0.74 39.16
N ASN A 849 27.32 -0.81 37.89
CA ASN A 849 27.04 -1.94 37.01
C ASN A 849 27.57 -3.27 37.59
N SER A 850 28.76 -3.23 38.21
CA SER A 850 29.35 -4.41 38.88
C SER A 850 28.72 -4.78 40.24
N LEU A 851 27.81 -3.96 40.76
CA LEU A 851 27.21 -4.08 42.10
C LEU A 851 25.70 -4.36 42.06
N LEU A 852 25.13 -4.49 40.87
CA LEU A 852 23.73 -4.74 40.60
C LEU A 852 23.57 -6.06 39.84
N VAL A 853 22.38 -6.65 39.93
CA VAL A 853 21.91 -7.75 39.08
C VAL A 853 20.55 -7.29 38.57
N HIS A 854 20.33 -7.46 37.28
CA HIS A 854 19.51 -6.53 36.51
C HIS A 854 18.26 -7.16 35.88
N ASP A 855 18.18 -8.49 35.86
CA ASP A 855 17.07 -9.26 35.29
C ASP A 855 15.72 -8.83 35.88
N MET A 856 14.89 -8.20 35.06
CA MET A 856 13.50 -7.89 35.37
C MET A 856 12.58 -8.60 34.39
N VAL A 857 11.52 -9.24 34.90
CA VAL A 857 10.44 -9.77 34.06
C VAL A 857 9.15 -9.02 34.39
N MET A 858 8.47 -8.55 33.35
CA MET A 858 7.29 -7.68 33.45
C MET A 858 6.16 -8.21 32.57
N SER A 859 5.27 -8.99 33.18
CA SER A 859 3.94 -9.26 32.63
C SER A 859 2.96 -8.19 33.11
N ILE A 860 2.52 -7.33 32.21
CA ILE A 860 1.65 -6.17 32.45
C ILE A 860 0.61 -6.08 31.32
N PRO A 861 -0.70 -6.13 31.61
CA PRO A 861 -1.72 -5.86 30.58
C PRO A 861 -1.67 -4.38 30.19
N GLY A 862 -1.55 -4.13 28.88
CA GLY A 862 -1.66 -2.83 28.24
C GLY A 862 -2.94 -2.71 27.40
N LYS A 863 -3.36 -1.48 27.11
CA LYS A 863 -4.41 -1.18 26.12
C LYS A 863 -3.76 -0.80 24.80
N MET A 864 -4.33 -1.22 23.67
CA MET A 864 -3.94 -0.66 22.36
C MET A 864 -5.04 0.25 21.81
N ARG A 865 -4.64 1.35 21.18
CA ARG A 865 -5.53 2.33 20.51
C ARG A 865 -4.90 2.76 19.20
N TYR A 866 -5.67 3.42 18.34
CA TYR A 866 -5.17 4.09 17.14
C TYR A 866 -5.41 5.60 17.25
N THR A 867 -4.54 6.40 16.64
CA THR A 867 -4.67 7.86 16.49
C THR A 867 -5.36 8.22 15.17
N LYS A 868 -5.78 9.48 14.99
CA LYS A 868 -6.36 9.98 13.73
C LYS A 868 -5.40 9.95 12.53
N ASP A 869 -4.09 9.84 12.77
CA ASP A 869 -3.07 9.59 11.74
C ASP A 869 -2.67 8.10 11.66
N GLY A 870 -3.52 7.20 12.16
CA GLY A 870 -3.45 5.75 11.92
C GLY A 870 -2.39 5.00 12.72
N ARG A 871 -1.59 5.67 13.56
CA ARG A 871 -0.56 5.01 14.38
C ARG A 871 -1.20 4.10 15.41
N MET A 872 -0.71 2.88 15.55
CA MET A 872 -1.03 2.05 16.70
C MET A 872 -0.25 2.57 17.92
N MET A 873 -0.91 2.74 19.06
CA MET A 873 -0.28 3.07 20.34
C MET A 873 -0.61 2.02 21.40
N SER A 874 0.41 1.53 22.12
CA SER A 874 0.26 0.61 23.25
C SER A 874 0.53 1.32 24.58
N ILE A 875 -0.43 1.29 25.49
CA ILE A 875 -0.42 1.99 26.78
C ILE A 875 -0.25 0.95 27.88
N VAL A 876 0.97 0.82 28.41
CA VAL A 876 1.37 -0.20 29.40
C VAL A 876 1.52 0.45 30.77
N ARG A 877 0.65 0.10 31.73
CA ARG A 877 0.63 0.70 33.09
C ARG A 877 0.57 -0.40 34.15
N GLY A 878 1.70 -0.73 34.78
CA GLY A 878 1.79 -1.88 35.69
C GLY A 878 2.87 -1.79 36.77
N ARG A 879 3.03 -2.90 37.50
CA ARG A 879 4.01 -3.04 38.58
C ARG A 879 4.58 -4.45 38.63
N THR A 880 5.89 -4.56 38.81
CA THR A 880 6.62 -5.83 39.03
C THR A 880 7.47 -5.75 40.30
N MET A 881 8.25 -6.81 40.59
CA MET A 881 9.31 -6.84 41.57
C MET A 881 10.66 -7.14 40.88
N ALA A 882 11.69 -6.34 41.17
CA ALA A 882 13.05 -6.52 40.65
C ALA A 882 13.96 -7.22 41.67
N GLY A 883 14.73 -8.21 41.25
CA GLY A 883 15.64 -8.99 42.12
C GLY A 883 17.03 -8.37 42.27
N MET A 884 17.15 -7.27 43.01
CA MET A 884 18.40 -6.50 43.11
C MET A 884 19.40 -7.16 44.08
N SER A 885 20.57 -7.60 43.59
CA SER A 885 21.61 -8.27 44.39
C SER A 885 22.79 -7.35 44.74
N ILE A 886 22.76 -6.72 45.93
CA ILE A 886 23.85 -5.86 46.42
C ILE A 886 24.86 -6.72 47.21
N PRO A 887 26.16 -6.79 46.84
CA PRO A 887 27.13 -7.72 47.45
C PRO A 887 27.34 -7.65 48.97
N ILE A 888 26.91 -6.57 49.64
CA ILE A 888 27.01 -6.37 51.10
C ILE A 888 25.67 -6.65 51.81
N LEU A 889 24.53 -6.61 51.09
CA LEU A 889 23.18 -6.72 51.65
C LEU A 889 22.43 -7.99 51.22
N GLY A 890 22.87 -8.65 50.14
CA GLY A 890 22.20 -9.79 49.52
C GLY A 890 21.18 -9.37 48.45
N VAL A 891 20.30 -10.30 48.08
CA VAL A 891 19.18 -10.05 47.15
C VAL A 891 18.04 -9.37 47.89
N MET A 892 17.50 -8.30 47.31
CA MET A 892 16.33 -7.57 47.82
C MET A 892 15.32 -7.32 46.70
N ASP A 893 14.06 -7.66 46.94
CA ASP A 893 12.97 -7.44 45.99
C ASP A 893 12.52 -5.98 46.01
N VAL A 894 12.74 -5.24 44.92
CA VAL A 894 12.34 -3.83 44.78
C VAL A 894 11.05 -3.71 43.98
N PRO A 895 9.98 -3.09 44.50
CA PRO A 895 8.77 -2.86 43.72
C PRO A 895 9.03 -1.81 42.63
N VAL A 896 8.86 -2.19 41.36
CA VAL A 896 9.01 -1.28 40.22
C VAL A 896 7.62 -0.96 39.65
N GLN A 897 7.35 0.30 39.37
CA GLN A 897 6.19 0.73 38.60
C GLN A 897 6.64 1.20 37.22
N VAL A 898 5.91 0.79 36.17
CA VAL A 898 6.18 1.17 34.78
C VAL A 898 4.95 1.78 34.17
N ASN A 899 5.14 2.91 33.48
CA ASN A 899 4.13 3.60 32.70
C ASN A 899 4.74 3.93 31.33
N LEU A 900 4.63 3.00 30.37
CA LEU A 900 5.08 3.17 28.99
C LEU A 900 3.90 3.50 28.08
N ILE A 901 4.17 4.28 27.04
CA ILE A 901 3.30 4.49 25.88
C ILE A 901 4.21 4.37 24.67
N SER A 902 4.10 3.27 23.95
CA SER A 902 4.79 3.08 22.67
C SER A 902 3.86 3.40 21.50
N THR A 903 4.42 3.85 20.38
CA THR A 903 3.69 4.15 19.13
C THR A 903 4.40 3.55 17.93
N THR A 904 3.70 3.14 16.88
CA THR A 904 4.34 2.78 15.60
C THR A 904 4.88 4.01 14.87
N VAL A 905 5.88 3.85 14.00
CA VAL A 905 6.24 4.91 13.03
C VAL A 905 5.05 5.18 12.11
N PRO A 906 4.82 6.45 11.72
CA PRO A 906 4.17 6.79 10.45
C PRO A 906 5.07 6.41 9.27
N THR A 907 5.15 5.12 8.99
CA THR A 907 5.62 4.58 7.71
C THR A 907 4.49 3.78 7.08
N THR A 908 4.72 3.34 5.84
CA THR A 908 3.85 2.37 5.17
C THR A 908 3.67 1.07 5.97
N ARG A 909 4.55 0.76 6.95
CA ARG A 909 4.55 -0.44 7.82
C ARG A 909 3.78 -0.32 9.14
N ALA A 910 2.87 0.66 9.30
CA ALA A 910 2.12 0.90 10.53
C ALA A 910 0.96 -0.10 10.81
N TYR A 911 1.19 -1.41 10.60
CA TYR A 911 0.20 -2.50 10.65
C TYR A 911 0.41 -3.48 11.80
#